data_AF-A0A401KVP1-F1
#
_entry.id   AF-A0A401KVP1-F1
#
_cell.length_a   1.000
_cell.length_b   1.000
_cell.length_c   1.000
_cell.angle_alpha   90.00
_cell.angle_beta   90.00
_cell.angle_gamma   90.00
#
_symmetry.space_group_name_H-M   'P 1'
#
loop_
_entity.id
_entity.type
_entity.pdbx_description
1 polymer ?
#
loop_
_entity_poly.entity_id
_entity_poly.type
_entity_poly.pdbx_seq_one_letter_code
_entity_poly.pdbx_strand_id
1 'polypeptide(L)'
;MASALWNYLGLREAPTAPTNEAVRALPASWYTSQEMFELERRAIFSRKWLLTTHKLRLPNTGDWLQYEVSGFNFVLVRDKEGNINAFHNVCRHRAFPLVTEEKGSARIFACKYHGWSYGLNGKLAKAPGYQDLDGFDKSKNSLLPIHVHIDANGFIWVNLDAGEQPEISWDDDFKGIDLQSRFADVKWEDYTFDHTWEQDGSYNWKILADNYNECYHCATTHPDIPALADLATYSVDTKDGGIIHDAHSKPDQIAAGLRIASTYYFPNASMTVSPHFFFMQRFVPISPTRSVMKYEVYRNKNSSDEDFDLINTMYKRIMSEDKYLCDLTQKNLNAGVFVNGELHPKMEKGPLYFQKVVRDVVTEHFQREEKEGQEYWPARQRVPKEAATSAQDMQFCSNLGCGAGKECCSNIGAQPPAAVACPAAVNRPDSAYLSIDTHRRYVTVDGESGRSTLRCLLSIQGRDDSTKNPKTSFKIYQEEPLTSEDRRKKTRCPGEKPACSCCVRLNQPCSYTPVTRTSIGSPSVGAPELPLTWRLLINPPLQKDRLAELEEKVNLILNGNILARSTGPETKLSPPSPRRRDSHTPYPVASGLGEGTTPHSSPSVIARAINLYVEHCHRQPVWCFDFDGPGEPGSLPEELICSLLALTLRYLHEQEQGQHYADDARTLIMLRIANGTVELATIESLCLLSYSSFIDGNTHLGQFYLGLASQLCRAAMLDVAVAYSPDDPHMERKKRLFWSLQLLEQSYGRQTGILRTSTEIWRPPYFATDGDQDSHKATVPPSPPMPQDSVGCTNPHDTGIWNMSIQFGWVWSNVRGYVSDCARSKMKEPWRHESMYSMVLSDLTEIENRTPLCHRYDHVQFYERTGEELSYELSYWVPWLKLQFMYHAILTVLNHPFLYIMASRQNPNLAIPNSFWRRSSELVVLHATWIVRLIDMVVEKEVRLSDPFFAHVAAIAATVQLYYCCAGDPRLKYKSRVDYAKCREFLRTFATTSRACEGLHRILDQMMRIASGSENVDYETWLPSKIYLSIPLMWDILQFNSTNRSAGGRADGRLLHSSLAASAVGQGSEEDSTLEVIVTTSPEVTVNTADGGQAVPLPLYRSPATSKANAAATSIVRDTLVAPIDSLMVNTPWLWADSAPLGDMESSLGYANSGPGGGDAEFSSWWNLGNL
;
A
#
# COMPACT_ATOMS: atom_id res chain seq x y z
N MET A 1 -21.17 -19.55 45.87
CA MET A 1 -21.00 -19.89 47.30
C MET A 1 -19.65 -19.48 47.87
N ALA A 2 -18.50 -19.78 47.24
CA ALA A 2 -17.18 -19.50 47.84
C ALA A 2 -16.96 -18.03 48.31
N SER A 3 -17.30 -17.02 47.48
CA SER A 3 -17.13 -15.60 47.83
C SER A 3 -17.87 -15.16 49.11
N ALA A 4 -19.03 -15.77 49.40
CA ALA A 4 -19.79 -15.48 50.61
C ALA A 4 -19.07 -15.92 51.91
N LEU A 5 -18.20 -16.93 51.85
CA LEU A 5 -17.39 -17.35 52.99
C LEU A 5 -16.27 -16.35 53.32
N TRP A 6 -15.64 -15.78 52.29
CA TRP A 6 -14.59 -14.75 52.47
C TRP A 6 -15.15 -13.50 53.15
N ASN A 7 -16.35 -13.07 52.77
CA ASN A 7 -17.06 -11.95 53.41
C ASN A 7 -17.40 -12.22 54.89
N TYR A 8 -17.60 -13.48 55.29
CA TYR A 8 -17.93 -13.83 56.68
C TYR A 8 -16.70 -13.91 57.60
N LEU A 9 -15.49 -14.06 57.05
CA LEU A 9 -14.25 -14.23 57.81
C LEU A 9 -13.46 -12.93 58.04
N GLY A 10 -13.90 -11.80 57.48
CA GLY A 10 -13.30 -10.47 57.73
C GLY A 10 -11.90 -10.27 57.15
N LEU A 11 -11.38 -11.21 56.35
CA LEU A 11 -10.03 -11.19 55.77
C LEU A 11 -9.94 -10.34 54.48
N ARG A 12 -10.39 -9.08 54.56
CA ARG A 12 -10.07 -8.05 53.58
C ARG A 12 -9.34 -6.93 54.31
N GLU A 13 -8.12 -6.61 53.88
CA GLU A 13 -7.38 -5.48 54.44
C GLU A 13 -8.21 -4.20 54.31
N ALA A 14 -8.19 -3.38 55.36
CA ALA A 14 -8.84 -2.08 55.34
C ALA A 14 -8.25 -1.24 54.19
N PRO A 15 -9.05 -0.39 53.51
CA PRO A 15 -8.53 0.46 52.45
C PRO A 15 -7.40 1.32 53.01
N THR A 16 -6.19 1.11 52.48
CA THR A 16 -5.04 1.94 52.80
C THR A 16 -5.35 3.39 52.47
N ALA A 17 -4.98 4.31 53.36
CA ALA A 17 -5.13 5.73 53.09
C ALA A 17 -4.38 6.07 51.78
N PRO A 18 -4.95 6.93 50.91
CA PRO A 18 -4.37 7.18 49.59
C PRO A 18 -2.94 7.71 49.73
N THR A 19 -1.98 6.88 49.32
CA THR A 19 -0.56 7.26 49.32
C THR A 19 -0.35 8.35 48.28
N ASN A 20 0.37 9.41 48.66
CA ASN A 20 0.69 10.52 47.76
C ASN A 20 1.92 10.18 46.90
N GLU A 21 1.97 8.94 46.41
CA GLU A 21 3.08 8.29 45.71
C GLU A 21 2.62 7.90 44.30
N ALA A 22 3.50 8.05 43.31
CA ALA A 22 3.15 7.75 41.92
C ALA A 22 3.11 6.24 41.67
N VAL A 23 2.14 5.78 40.86
CA VAL A 23 1.86 4.34 40.69
C VAL A 23 2.28 3.88 39.30
N ARG A 24 3.01 2.77 39.23
CA ARG A 24 3.55 2.21 37.97
C ARG A 24 2.45 1.61 37.09
N ALA A 25 2.38 2.07 35.83
CA ALA A 25 1.41 1.63 34.82
C ALA A 25 1.60 0.15 34.38
N LEU A 26 0.65 -0.35 33.59
CA LEU A 26 0.81 -1.59 32.81
C LEU A 26 2.11 -1.55 31.97
N PRO A 27 2.80 -2.69 31.79
CA PRO A 27 4.02 -2.75 30.99
C PRO A 27 3.69 -2.72 29.48
N ALA A 28 4.58 -2.13 28.67
CA ALA A 28 4.44 -1.94 27.24
C ALA A 28 4.10 -3.22 26.45
N SER A 29 4.52 -4.39 26.95
CA SER A 29 4.17 -5.70 26.37
C SER A 29 2.67 -5.98 26.34
N TRP A 30 1.89 -5.44 27.29
CA TRP A 30 0.43 -5.62 27.32
C TRP A 30 -0.29 -4.80 26.23
N TYR A 31 0.40 -3.84 25.61
CA TYR A 31 -0.11 -3.02 24.50
C TYR A 31 0.47 -3.47 23.14
N THR A 32 1.14 -4.63 23.08
CA THR A 32 1.85 -5.10 21.86
C THR A 32 1.85 -6.61 21.63
N SER A 33 1.72 -7.44 22.67
CA SER A 33 1.70 -8.92 22.56
C SER A 33 0.41 -9.47 21.93
N GLN A 34 0.57 -10.43 21.00
CA GLN A 34 -0.56 -11.18 20.42
C GLN A 34 -1.18 -12.14 21.44
N GLU A 35 -0.37 -12.72 22.31
CA GLU A 35 -0.77 -13.65 23.37
C GLU A 35 -1.64 -12.93 24.41
N MET A 36 -1.27 -11.69 24.78
CA MET A 36 -2.09 -10.84 25.63
C MET A 36 -3.42 -10.48 24.95
N PHE A 37 -3.41 -10.14 23.66
CA PHE A 37 -4.65 -9.84 22.94
C PHE A 37 -5.58 -11.05 22.87
N GLU A 38 -5.09 -12.25 22.57
CA GLU A 38 -5.92 -13.46 22.58
C GLU A 38 -6.45 -13.81 23.99
N LEU A 39 -5.68 -13.52 25.04
CA LEU A 39 -6.17 -13.64 26.43
C LEU A 39 -7.23 -12.58 26.76
N GLU A 40 -7.07 -11.32 26.32
CA GLU A 40 -8.08 -10.26 26.47
C GLU A 40 -9.39 -10.61 25.73
N ARG A 41 -9.30 -11.23 24.54
CA ARG A 41 -10.46 -11.73 23.79
C ARG A 41 -11.28 -12.73 24.60
N ARG A 42 -10.62 -13.63 25.33
CA ARG A 42 -11.26 -14.61 26.22
C ARG A 42 -11.78 -13.96 27.51
N ALA A 43 -10.87 -13.36 28.28
CA ALA A 43 -11.10 -12.89 29.64
C ALA A 43 -12.06 -11.69 29.74
N ILE A 44 -12.01 -10.79 28.75
CA ILE A 44 -12.77 -9.55 28.73
C ILE A 44 -13.90 -9.67 27.71
N PHE A 45 -13.57 -9.62 26.41
CA PHE A 45 -14.58 -9.38 25.37
C PHE A 45 -15.59 -10.52 25.17
N SER A 46 -15.26 -11.75 25.57
CA SER A 46 -16.19 -12.88 25.50
C SER A 46 -17.00 -13.13 26.79
N ARG A 47 -16.68 -12.44 27.90
CA ARG A 47 -17.19 -12.71 29.26
C ARG A 47 -17.93 -11.53 29.91
N LYS A 48 -17.54 -10.29 29.57
CA LYS A 48 -18.08 -9.05 30.14
C LYS A 48 -19.25 -8.50 29.33
N TRP A 49 -20.07 -7.66 29.97
CA TRP A 49 -21.13 -6.93 29.29
C TRP A 49 -20.57 -5.79 28.43
N LEU A 50 -20.96 -5.77 27.16
CA LEU A 50 -20.50 -4.81 26.16
C LEU A 50 -21.62 -3.83 25.79
N LEU A 51 -21.41 -2.54 26.05
CA LEU A 51 -22.33 -1.48 25.62
C LEU A 51 -22.27 -1.35 24.09
N THR A 52 -23.39 -1.61 23.43
CA THR A 52 -23.40 -1.83 21.97
C THR A 52 -24.07 -0.70 21.18
N THR A 53 -25.22 -0.20 21.65
CA THR A 53 -26.07 0.79 20.94
C THR A 53 -27.23 1.25 21.84
N HIS A 54 -28.11 2.13 21.39
CA HIS A 54 -29.34 2.52 22.08
C HIS A 54 -30.61 2.06 21.32
N LYS A 55 -31.71 1.81 22.05
CA LYS A 55 -33.01 1.35 21.51
C LYS A 55 -33.55 2.18 20.33
N LEU A 56 -33.17 3.46 20.24
CA LEU A 56 -33.54 4.37 19.15
C LEU A 56 -33.02 3.94 17.76
N ARG A 57 -31.99 3.08 17.65
CA ARG A 57 -31.53 2.54 16.35
C ARG A 57 -32.34 1.33 15.86
N LEU A 58 -33.28 0.82 16.65
CA LEU A 58 -34.16 -0.31 16.31
C LEU A 58 -35.67 0.06 16.46
N PRO A 59 -36.15 1.11 15.76
CA PRO A 59 -37.49 1.65 15.97
C PRO A 59 -38.64 0.72 15.54
N ASN A 60 -38.46 -0.15 14.53
CA ASN A 60 -39.50 -1.04 14.01
C ASN A 60 -39.20 -2.54 14.23
N THR A 61 -40.25 -3.35 14.22
CA THR A 61 -40.14 -4.82 14.09
C THR A 61 -39.46 -5.19 12.76
N GLY A 62 -38.47 -6.08 12.84
CA GLY A 62 -37.69 -6.53 11.69
C GLY A 62 -36.39 -5.76 11.49
N ASP A 63 -36.25 -4.57 12.07
CA ASP A 63 -35.01 -3.79 12.01
C ASP A 63 -33.87 -4.56 12.70
N TRP A 64 -32.68 -4.50 12.12
CA TRP A 64 -31.50 -5.20 12.61
C TRP A 64 -30.20 -4.41 12.35
N LEU A 65 -29.21 -4.65 13.20
CA LEU A 65 -27.89 -4.00 13.20
C LEU A 65 -26.82 -5.08 13.39
N GLN A 66 -25.82 -5.09 12.52
CA GLN A 66 -24.68 -6.01 12.58
C GLN A 66 -23.48 -5.32 13.21
N TYR A 67 -22.75 -6.06 14.04
CA TYR A 67 -21.60 -5.58 14.80
C TYR A 67 -20.48 -6.62 14.79
N GLU A 68 -19.26 -6.14 15.00
CA GLU A 68 -18.10 -6.97 15.28
C GLU A 68 -17.29 -6.35 16.41
N VAL A 69 -16.86 -7.16 17.38
CA VAL A 69 -15.96 -6.75 18.46
C VAL A 69 -14.93 -7.85 18.63
N SER A 70 -13.64 -7.53 18.49
CA SER A 70 -12.53 -8.48 18.73
C SER A 70 -12.63 -9.79 17.92
N GLY A 71 -13.16 -9.71 16.69
CA GLY A 71 -13.42 -10.85 15.80
C GLY A 71 -14.70 -11.65 16.10
N PHE A 72 -15.51 -11.23 17.08
CA PHE A 72 -16.84 -11.80 17.32
C PHE A 72 -17.90 -11.03 16.53
N ASN A 73 -18.42 -11.62 15.45
CA ASN A 73 -19.42 -11.01 14.57
C ASN A 73 -20.85 -11.43 14.96
N PHE A 74 -21.73 -10.46 15.18
CA PHE A 74 -23.09 -10.68 15.68
C PHE A 74 -24.12 -9.69 15.10
N VAL A 75 -25.40 -10.03 15.24
CA VAL A 75 -26.54 -9.21 14.79
C VAL A 75 -27.53 -9.00 15.94
N LEU A 76 -27.89 -7.74 16.19
CA LEU A 76 -29.06 -7.35 16.98
C LEU A 76 -30.28 -7.27 16.05
N VAL A 77 -31.44 -7.70 16.53
CA VAL A 77 -32.70 -7.67 15.76
C VAL A 77 -33.88 -7.42 16.67
N ARG A 78 -34.85 -6.62 16.20
CA ARG A 78 -36.14 -6.46 16.89
C ARG A 78 -37.17 -7.43 16.32
N ASP A 79 -37.75 -8.27 17.18
CA ASP A 79 -38.73 -9.29 16.77
C ASP A 79 -40.15 -8.71 16.60
N LYS A 80 -41.15 -9.59 16.44
CA LYS A 80 -42.57 -9.20 16.20
C LYS A 80 -43.33 -8.96 17.49
N GLU A 81 -42.82 -9.55 18.55
CA GLU A 81 -43.29 -9.47 19.92
C GLU A 81 -42.78 -8.16 20.58
N GLY A 82 -41.76 -7.53 19.98
CA GLY A 82 -41.22 -6.21 20.30
C GLY A 82 -39.84 -6.23 20.96
N ASN A 83 -39.33 -7.43 21.31
CA ASN A 83 -38.07 -7.62 22.03
C ASN A 83 -36.87 -7.42 21.10
N ILE A 84 -35.72 -7.07 21.69
CA ILE A 84 -34.45 -7.01 20.99
C ILE A 84 -33.66 -8.27 21.35
N ASN A 85 -33.33 -9.05 20.33
CA ASN A 85 -32.60 -10.30 20.44
C ASN A 85 -31.20 -10.13 19.81
N ALA A 86 -30.21 -10.89 20.27
CA ALA A 86 -28.88 -10.94 19.68
C ALA A 86 -28.50 -12.36 19.29
N PHE A 87 -27.82 -12.51 18.15
CA PHE A 87 -27.31 -13.79 17.66
C PHE A 87 -25.94 -13.63 17.00
N HIS A 88 -25.07 -14.63 17.10
CA HIS A 88 -23.89 -14.67 16.23
C HIS A 88 -24.32 -14.71 14.76
N ASN A 89 -23.64 -13.96 13.90
CA ASN A 89 -23.96 -13.85 12.47
C ASN A 89 -23.47 -15.08 11.68
N VAL A 90 -23.90 -16.28 12.09
CA VAL A 90 -23.32 -17.57 11.70
C VAL A 90 -24.44 -18.57 11.42
N CYS A 91 -24.62 -18.97 10.16
CA CYS A 91 -25.60 -20.00 9.81
C CYS A 91 -25.20 -21.37 10.35
N ARG A 92 -26.08 -21.98 11.16
CA ARG A 92 -25.87 -23.29 11.82
C ARG A 92 -25.53 -24.46 10.88
N HIS A 93 -25.86 -24.36 9.59
CA HIS A 93 -25.54 -25.40 8.61
C HIS A 93 -24.03 -25.47 8.29
N ARG A 94 -23.45 -24.38 7.80
CA ARG A 94 -22.07 -24.32 7.27
C ARG A 94 -21.42 -22.92 7.45
N ALA A 95 -21.63 -22.32 8.62
CA ALA A 95 -21.05 -21.07 9.13
C ALA A 95 -21.24 -19.76 8.33
N PHE A 96 -21.69 -19.80 7.07
CA PHE A 96 -21.88 -18.62 6.22
C PHE A 96 -22.79 -17.55 6.88
N PRO A 97 -22.48 -16.24 6.77
CA PRO A 97 -23.23 -15.19 7.46
C PRO A 97 -24.69 -15.07 7.01
N LEU A 98 -25.53 -14.56 7.91
CA LEU A 98 -26.95 -14.33 7.68
C LEU A 98 -27.18 -13.00 6.96
N VAL A 99 -26.42 -11.99 7.38
CA VAL A 99 -26.43 -10.61 6.85
C VAL A 99 -25.01 -10.18 6.51
N THR A 100 -24.88 -9.33 5.48
CA THR A 100 -23.60 -8.85 4.92
C THR A 100 -23.48 -7.33 4.90
N GLU A 101 -24.55 -6.61 5.26
CA GLU A 101 -24.58 -5.15 5.39
C GLU A 101 -24.59 -4.79 6.88
N GLU A 102 -24.16 -3.59 7.28
CA GLU A 102 -24.12 -3.19 8.69
C GLU A 102 -25.51 -3.01 9.33
N LYS A 103 -26.55 -2.74 8.53
CA LYS A 103 -27.92 -2.49 9.01
C LYS A 103 -28.96 -2.87 7.95
N GLY A 104 -30.19 -3.13 8.39
CA GLY A 104 -31.33 -3.30 7.49
C GLY A 104 -32.62 -3.61 8.22
N SER A 105 -33.61 -4.11 7.47
CA SER A 105 -34.85 -4.63 8.02
C SER A 105 -35.22 -5.95 7.34
N ALA A 106 -35.69 -6.94 8.10
CA ALA A 106 -35.93 -8.30 7.64
C ALA A 106 -37.20 -8.89 8.26
N ARG A 107 -37.90 -9.75 7.50
CA ARG A 107 -39.03 -10.56 8.03
C ARG A 107 -38.61 -11.96 8.48
N ILE A 108 -37.44 -12.41 8.02
CA ILE A 108 -36.81 -13.71 8.23
C ILE A 108 -35.33 -13.59 7.81
N PHE A 109 -34.41 -14.23 8.53
CA PHE A 109 -33.00 -14.31 8.10
C PHE A 109 -32.80 -15.53 7.21
N ALA A 110 -32.63 -15.32 5.90
CA ALA A 110 -32.41 -16.39 4.93
C ALA A 110 -30.92 -16.47 4.53
N CYS A 111 -30.23 -17.54 4.92
CA CYS A 111 -28.83 -17.73 4.60
C CYS A 111 -28.64 -17.92 3.08
N LYS A 112 -27.91 -16.97 2.46
CA LYS A 112 -27.65 -16.92 1.00
C LYS A 112 -26.97 -18.18 0.44
N TYR A 113 -26.32 -19.01 1.26
CA TYR A 113 -25.58 -20.21 0.82
C TYR A 113 -26.46 -21.43 0.51
N HIS A 114 -27.45 -21.74 1.37
CA HIS A 114 -28.27 -22.97 1.25
C HIS A 114 -29.77 -22.77 1.58
N GLY A 115 -30.25 -21.52 1.70
CA GLY A 115 -31.67 -21.23 1.96
C GLY A 115 -32.19 -21.63 3.34
N TRP A 116 -31.31 -22.01 4.27
CA TRP A 116 -31.66 -22.17 5.69
C TRP A 116 -32.16 -20.82 6.23
N SER A 117 -33.38 -20.82 6.77
CA SER A 117 -34.15 -19.61 7.08
C SER A 117 -34.61 -19.60 8.54
N TYR A 118 -34.28 -18.54 9.27
CA TYR A 118 -34.49 -18.38 10.71
C TYR A 118 -35.45 -17.23 11.00
N GLY A 119 -36.32 -17.39 12.00
CA GLY A 119 -37.14 -16.29 12.52
C GLY A 119 -36.30 -15.20 13.18
N LEU A 120 -36.92 -14.04 13.44
CA LEU A 120 -36.26 -12.92 14.14
C LEU A 120 -35.91 -13.26 15.60
N ASN A 121 -36.56 -14.28 16.17
CA ASN A 121 -36.22 -14.91 17.45
C ASN A 121 -35.23 -16.09 17.30
N GLY A 122 -34.46 -16.14 16.23
CA GLY A 122 -33.39 -17.12 15.96
C GLY A 122 -33.83 -18.55 15.63
N LYS A 123 -35.11 -18.91 15.84
CA LYS A 123 -35.61 -20.28 15.62
C LYS A 123 -35.57 -20.67 14.15
N LEU A 124 -35.04 -21.86 13.83
CA LEU A 124 -34.97 -22.37 12.46
C LEU A 124 -36.38 -22.68 11.92
N ALA A 125 -36.84 -21.88 10.95
CA ALA A 125 -38.14 -22.06 10.32
C ALA A 125 -38.09 -23.10 9.17
N LYS A 126 -37.08 -22.99 8.30
CA LYS A 126 -36.93 -23.83 7.10
C LYS A 126 -35.48 -24.23 6.87
N ALA A 127 -35.23 -25.52 6.68
CA ALA A 127 -34.00 -26.08 6.13
C ALA A 127 -34.38 -26.89 4.88
N PRO A 128 -34.10 -26.40 3.65
CA PRO A 128 -34.55 -27.06 2.42
C PRO A 128 -34.00 -28.49 2.28
N GLY A 129 -34.88 -29.46 2.06
CA GLY A 129 -34.53 -30.88 1.91
C GLY A 129 -34.43 -31.65 3.22
N TYR A 130 -34.39 -30.97 4.36
CA TYR A 130 -34.37 -31.60 5.69
C TYR A 130 -35.78 -31.90 6.23
N GLN A 131 -36.83 -31.43 5.56
CA GLN A 131 -38.22 -31.77 5.94
C GLN A 131 -38.61 -33.22 5.67
N ASP A 132 -37.85 -33.92 4.82
CA ASP A 132 -38.10 -35.31 4.41
C ASP A 132 -37.16 -36.31 5.11
N LEU A 133 -36.46 -35.87 6.17
CA LEU A 133 -35.49 -36.67 6.94
C LEU A 133 -36.04 -37.02 8.32
N ASP A 134 -36.24 -38.32 8.57
CA ASP A 134 -36.62 -38.84 9.87
C ASP A 134 -35.63 -38.43 10.96
N GLY A 135 -36.16 -37.91 12.08
CA GLY A 135 -35.36 -37.48 13.23
C GLY A 135 -34.71 -36.09 13.13
N PHE A 136 -34.88 -35.32 12.05
CA PHE A 136 -34.33 -33.96 11.98
C PHE A 136 -35.10 -32.97 12.87
N ASP A 137 -34.52 -32.65 14.04
CA ASP A 137 -35.05 -31.63 14.94
C ASP A 137 -34.54 -30.22 14.59
N LYS A 138 -35.46 -29.34 14.22
CA LYS A 138 -35.18 -27.92 13.95
C LYS A 138 -34.75 -27.14 15.20
N SER A 139 -35.18 -27.53 16.39
CA SER A 139 -34.95 -26.77 17.64
C SER A 139 -33.46 -26.71 17.98
N LYS A 140 -32.77 -27.86 17.91
CA LYS A 140 -31.31 -28.05 18.04
C LYS A 140 -30.48 -27.20 17.06
N ASN A 141 -31.11 -26.70 16.00
CA ASN A 141 -30.51 -26.00 14.87
C ASN A 141 -30.92 -24.50 14.80
N SER A 142 -31.46 -23.93 15.88
CA SER A 142 -31.69 -22.48 16.01
C SER A 142 -30.38 -21.67 16.02
N LEU A 143 -30.42 -20.38 15.69
CA LEU A 143 -29.25 -19.49 15.79
C LEU A 143 -28.63 -19.51 17.17
N LEU A 144 -27.31 -19.25 17.23
CA LEU A 144 -26.56 -19.18 18.47
C LEU A 144 -26.91 -17.86 19.18
N PRO A 145 -27.62 -17.89 20.33
CA PRO A 145 -28.03 -16.67 21.01
C PRO A 145 -26.84 -15.99 21.66
N ILE A 146 -26.99 -14.69 21.88
CA ILE A 146 -26.13 -13.82 22.67
C ILE A 146 -27.04 -13.19 23.74
N HIS A 147 -26.54 -13.04 24.96
CA HIS A 147 -27.34 -12.43 26.04
C HIS A 147 -27.54 -10.94 25.76
N VAL A 148 -28.75 -10.44 26.00
CA VAL A 148 -29.12 -9.02 25.82
C VAL A 148 -29.67 -8.48 27.14
N HIS A 149 -29.25 -7.27 27.51
CA HIS A 149 -29.88 -6.47 28.55
C HIS A 149 -30.21 -5.09 27.97
N ILE A 150 -31.35 -4.53 28.38
CA ILE A 150 -31.75 -3.16 28.07
C ILE A 150 -31.96 -2.46 29.40
N ASP A 151 -31.16 -1.41 29.66
CA ASP A 151 -31.20 -0.69 30.94
C ASP A 151 -32.37 0.32 31.02
N ALA A 152 -32.53 0.99 32.17
CA ALA A 152 -33.64 1.93 32.38
C ALA A 152 -33.64 3.12 31.39
N ASN A 153 -32.47 3.51 30.88
CA ASN A 153 -32.32 4.60 29.93
C ASN A 153 -32.65 4.12 28.50
N GLY A 154 -32.34 2.87 28.20
CA GLY A 154 -32.62 2.23 26.91
C GLY A 154 -31.38 1.80 26.13
N PHE A 155 -30.21 1.79 26.76
CA PHE A 155 -29.01 1.28 26.13
C PHE A 155 -29.05 -0.24 26.07
N ILE A 156 -28.52 -0.77 24.97
CA ILE A 156 -28.50 -2.19 24.66
C ILE A 156 -27.10 -2.72 24.91
N TRP A 157 -27.06 -3.64 25.86
CA TRP A 157 -25.87 -4.32 26.34
C TRP A 157 -25.90 -5.77 25.84
N VAL A 158 -24.75 -6.31 25.44
CA VAL A 158 -24.62 -7.73 25.09
C VAL A 158 -23.60 -8.45 25.94
N ASN A 159 -23.78 -9.75 26.19
CA ASN A 159 -22.73 -10.61 26.73
C ASN A 159 -22.63 -11.86 25.84
N LEU A 160 -21.42 -12.17 25.38
CA LEU A 160 -21.14 -13.19 24.38
C LEU A 160 -20.99 -14.61 24.96
N ASP A 161 -21.07 -14.78 26.28
CA ASP A 161 -21.02 -16.08 26.94
C ASP A 161 -22.02 -17.08 26.31
N ALA A 162 -21.56 -18.31 26.05
CA ALA A 162 -22.37 -19.40 25.48
C ALA A 162 -23.13 -20.21 26.56
N GLY A 163 -23.18 -19.72 27.79
CA GLY A 163 -24.02 -20.24 28.87
C GLY A 163 -25.53 -20.14 28.59
N GLU A 164 -26.33 -20.84 29.40
CA GLU A 164 -27.78 -20.63 29.42
C GLU A 164 -28.14 -19.30 30.10
N GLN A 165 -27.27 -18.86 31.01
CA GLN A 165 -27.18 -17.52 31.61
C GLN A 165 -25.69 -17.14 31.61
N PRO A 166 -25.33 -15.85 31.52
CA PRO A 166 -23.93 -15.43 31.52
C PRO A 166 -23.31 -15.64 32.91
N GLU A 167 -22.02 -15.97 32.95
CA GLU A 167 -21.27 -16.18 34.20
C GLU A 167 -21.22 -14.91 35.09
N ILE A 168 -21.35 -13.74 34.46
CA ILE A 168 -21.40 -12.41 35.10
C ILE A 168 -22.76 -11.79 34.76
N SER A 169 -23.59 -11.48 35.75
CA SER A 169 -24.86 -10.78 35.50
C SER A 169 -24.62 -9.29 35.21
N TRP A 170 -25.56 -8.62 34.55
CA TRP A 170 -25.40 -7.18 34.26
C TRP A 170 -25.27 -6.37 35.55
N ASP A 171 -25.94 -6.79 36.62
CA ASP A 171 -25.83 -6.21 37.96
C ASP A 171 -24.41 -6.35 38.55
N ASP A 172 -23.68 -7.43 38.26
CA ASP A 172 -22.32 -7.63 38.80
C ASP A 172 -21.29 -6.67 38.17
N ASP A 173 -21.53 -6.19 36.94
CA ASP A 173 -20.70 -5.17 36.28
C ASP A 173 -21.25 -3.74 36.47
N PHE A 174 -22.57 -3.54 36.50
CA PHE A 174 -23.19 -2.24 36.23
C PHE A 174 -24.34 -1.80 37.15
N LYS A 175 -24.58 -2.47 38.29
CA LYS A 175 -25.71 -2.17 39.19
C LYS A 175 -25.87 -0.68 39.54
N GLY A 176 -26.93 -0.08 39.00
CA GLY A 176 -27.33 1.31 39.22
C GLY A 176 -26.53 2.35 38.42
N ILE A 177 -25.75 1.95 37.40
CA ILE A 177 -25.05 2.89 36.51
C ILE A 177 -26.01 3.61 35.54
N ASP A 178 -27.20 3.06 35.33
CA ASP A 178 -28.31 3.66 34.61
C ASP A 178 -29.09 4.65 35.48
N LEU A 179 -29.21 4.37 36.78
CA LEU A 179 -29.90 5.19 37.80
C LEU A 179 -29.05 6.38 38.33
N GLN A 180 -28.06 6.88 37.57
CA GLN A 180 -27.27 8.04 37.98
C GLN A 180 -28.15 9.30 38.08
N SER A 181 -28.10 10.02 39.20
CA SER A 181 -28.91 11.22 39.46
C SER A 181 -28.76 12.32 38.41
N ARG A 182 -27.59 12.43 37.77
CA ARG A 182 -27.34 13.39 36.68
C ARG A 182 -28.10 13.11 35.37
N PHE A 183 -28.74 11.93 35.24
CA PHE A 183 -29.66 11.63 34.13
C PHE A 183 -31.13 11.93 34.47
N ALA A 184 -31.46 12.38 35.69
CA ALA A 184 -32.85 12.66 36.07
C ALA A 184 -33.53 13.78 35.24
N ASP A 185 -32.74 14.68 34.66
CA ASP A 185 -33.20 15.74 33.76
C ASP A 185 -33.32 15.27 32.28
N VAL A 186 -32.82 14.07 31.96
CA VAL A 186 -32.65 13.58 30.58
C VAL A 186 -33.87 12.77 30.15
N LYS A 187 -34.60 13.30 29.16
CA LYS A 187 -35.72 12.60 28.51
C LYS A 187 -35.22 11.87 27.27
N TRP A 188 -34.92 10.58 27.39
CA TRP A 188 -34.41 9.76 26.30
C TRP A 188 -35.35 9.69 25.09
N GLU A 189 -36.64 9.92 25.31
CA GLU A 189 -37.70 10.01 24.29
C GLU A 189 -37.60 11.27 23.43
N ASP A 190 -36.94 12.34 23.89
CA ASP A 190 -36.76 13.59 23.12
C ASP A 190 -35.62 13.50 22.09
N TYR A 191 -34.84 12.41 22.08
CA TYR A 191 -33.74 12.21 21.13
C TYR A 191 -34.15 11.33 19.93
N THR A 192 -33.37 11.44 18.85
CA THR A 192 -33.40 10.57 17.67
C THR A 192 -31.98 10.15 17.31
N PHE A 193 -31.79 8.93 16.80
CA PHE A 193 -30.54 8.58 16.13
C PHE A 193 -30.34 9.49 14.92
N ASP A 194 -29.15 10.06 14.81
CA ASP A 194 -28.79 11.08 13.81
C ASP A 194 -27.83 10.45 12.77
N HIS A 195 -26.56 10.26 13.13
CA HIS A 195 -25.57 9.59 12.29
C HIS A 195 -24.64 8.66 13.09
N THR A 196 -23.90 7.83 12.35
CA THR A 196 -22.70 7.13 12.83
C THR A 196 -21.49 7.64 12.05
N TRP A 197 -20.33 7.71 12.70
CA TRP A 197 -19.04 7.91 12.04
C TRP A 197 -17.99 7.00 12.69
N GLU A 198 -16.83 6.85 12.07
CA GLU A 198 -15.74 6.04 12.64
C GLU A 198 -14.36 6.60 12.34
N GLN A 199 -13.37 6.06 13.03
CA GLN A 199 -11.99 6.51 13.01
C GLN A 199 -11.06 5.32 13.27
N ASP A 200 -10.12 5.04 12.36
CA ASP A 200 -9.14 3.95 12.51
C ASP A 200 -7.90 4.43 13.31
N GLY A 201 -7.49 3.65 14.30
CA GLY A 201 -6.36 3.96 15.19
C GLY A 201 -5.27 2.88 15.11
N SER A 202 -4.03 3.31 14.89
CA SER A 202 -2.85 2.43 14.91
C SER A 202 -2.35 2.22 16.34
N TYR A 203 -3.29 1.92 17.25
CA TYR A 203 -3.05 1.75 18.68
C TYR A 203 -3.93 0.66 19.31
N ASN A 204 -3.44 0.09 20.41
CA ASN A 204 -4.17 -0.81 21.29
C ASN A 204 -5.34 -0.08 21.96
N TRP A 205 -6.49 -0.74 22.08
CA TRP A 205 -7.72 -0.18 22.67
C TRP A 205 -7.54 0.41 24.06
N LYS A 206 -6.62 -0.16 24.85
CA LYS A 206 -6.30 0.32 26.21
C LYS A 206 -5.68 1.72 26.22
N ILE A 207 -4.95 2.13 25.18
CA ILE A 207 -4.28 3.45 25.14
C ILE A 207 -5.32 4.57 25.06
N LEU A 208 -6.34 4.42 24.21
CA LEU A 208 -7.43 5.39 24.15
C LEU A 208 -8.33 5.30 25.38
N ALA A 209 -8.51 4.11 25.96
CA ALA A 209 -9.24 3.98 27.22
C ALA A 209 -8.49 4.64 28.39
N ASP A 210 -7.16 4.57 28.44
CA ASP A 210 -6.34 5.36 29.36
C ASP A 210 -6.56 6.87 29.09
N ASN A 211 -6.34 7.34 27.86
CA ASN A 211 -6.50 8.75 27.45
C ASN A 211 -7.89 9.33 27.78
N TYR A 212 -8.98 8.62 27.50
CA TYR A 212 -10.35 9.09 27.80
C TYR A 212 -10.61 9.21 29.31
N ASN A 213 -9.98 8.36 30.12
CA ASN A 213 -10.33 8.26 31.55
C ASN A 213 -9.65 9.31 32.44
N GLU A 214 -8.84 10.22 31.88
CA GLU A 214 -8.25 11.36 32.58
C GLU A 214 -8.45 12.67 31.80
N CYS A 215 -8.02 13.80 32.37
CA CYS A 215 -8.05 15.10 31.69
C CYS A 215 -6.86 15.98 32.13
N TYR A 216 -5.74 15.33 32.41
CA TYR A 216 -4.44 15.92 32.72
C TYR A 216 -3.75 16.41 31.45
N HIS A 217 -3.87 15.67 30.33
CA HIS A 217 -3.42 16.14 29.01
C HIS A 217 -4.28 17.30 28.48
N CYS A 218 -5.56 17.37 28.84
CA CYS A 218 -6.55 18.30 28.27
C CYS A 218 -6.08 19.75 28.17
N ALA A 219 -5.48 20.29 29.24
CA ALA A 219 -5.01 21.68 29.30
C ALA A 219 -3.78 21.97 28.39
N THR A 220 -3.14 20.93 27.87
CA THR A 220 -2.03 21.01 26.90
C THR A 220 -2.50 20.73 25.48
N THR A 221 -3.46 19.81 25.31
CA THR A 221 -3.85 19.27 23.99
C THR A 221 -5.05 19.99 23.37
N HIS A 222 -6.08 20.32 24.15
CA HIS A 222 -7.42 20.67 23.63
C HIS A 222 -7.78 22.15 23.85
N PRO A 223 -7.76 23.00 22.80
CA PRO A 223 -8.13 24.41 22.93
C PRO A 223 -9.60 24.63 23.34
N ASP A 224 -10.50 23.70 22.97
CA ASP A 224 -11.95 23.85 23.15
C ASP A 224 -12.44 23.38 24.54
N ILE A 225 -11.71 22.50 25.23
CA ILE A 225 -12.15 21.91 26.51
C ILE A 225 -12.48 22.97 27.60
N PRO A 226 -11.74 24.08 27.77
CA PRO A 226 -12.10 25.14 28.72
C PRO A 226 -13.47 25.79 28.49
N ALA A 227 -14.07 25.67 27.30
CA ALA A 227 -15.44 26.11 27.03
C ALA A 227 -16.50 25.08 27.48
N LEU A 228 -16.14 23.78 27.50
CA LEU A 228 -17.05 22.67 27.83
C LEU A 228 -16.99 22.24 29.31
N ALA A 229 -15.84 22.34 29.98
CA ALA A 229 -15.62 21.81 31.33
C ALA A 229 -14.71 22.70 32.19
N ASP A 230 -15.05 22.86 33.47
CA ASP A 230 -14.14 23.49 34.44
C ASP A 230 -13.14 22.46 34.99
N LEU A 231 -11.95 22.44 34.40
CA LEU A 231 -10.82 21.58 34.79
C LEU A 231 -10.36 21.78 36.24
N ALA A 232 -10.65 22.92 36.89
CA ALA A 232 -10.33 23.11 38.31
C ALA A 232 -11.29 22.32 39.24
N THR A 233 -12.45 21.93 38.73
CA THR A 233 -13.46 21.11 39.44
C THR A 233 -13.45 19.64 38.99
N TYR A 234 -12.76 19.30 37.91
CA TYR A 234 -12.76 17.98 37.31
C TYR A 234 -12.37 16.89 38.31
N SER A 235 -13.22 15.86 38.39
CA SER A 235 -13.05 14.69 39.21
C SER A 235 -13.55 13.45 38.49
N VAL A 236 -13.02 12.29 38.89
CA VAL A 236 -13.36 10.99 38.33
C VAL A 236 -13.78 10.09 39.47
N ASP A 237 -14.95 9.46 39.40
CA ASP A 237 -15.41 8.46 40.37
C ASP A 237 -15.62 7.10 39.75
N THR A 238 -15.16 6.07 40.46
CA THR A 238 -14.88 4.75 39.91
C THR A 238 -15.65 3.71 40.71
N LYS A 239 -16.63 3.05 40.08
CA LYS A 239 -17.50 2.07 40.73
C LYS A 239 -17.83 0.94 39.76
N ASP A 240 -17.50 -0.29 40.15
CA ASP A 240 -17.74 -1.51 39.39
C ASP A 240 -17.19 -1.37 37.95
N GLY A 241 -17.97 -1.60 36.90
CA GLY A 241 -17.57 -1.37 35.50
C GLY A 241 -17.62 0.10 35.04
N GLY A 242 -18.09 1.03 35.88
CA GLY A 242 -18.28 2.44 35.52
C GLY A 242 -17.16 3.37 35.99
N ILE A 243 -16.73 4.26 35.11
CA ILE A 243 -15.88 5.41 35.42
C ILE A 243 -16.67 6.68 35.06
N ILE A 244 -17.05 7.45 36.08
CA ILE A 244 -17.91 8.63 36.02
C ILE A 244 -17.03 9.87 36.05
N HIS A 245 -17.16 10.75 35.06
CA HIS A 245 -16.49 12.04 35.05
C HIS A 245 -17.47 13.12 35.52
N ASP A 246 -17.08 13.91 36.52
CA ASP A 246 -17.81 15.11 36.94
C ASP A 246 -16.87 16.32 36.83
N ALA A 247 -17.25 17.26 35.97
CA ALA A 247 -16.73 18.61 35.95
C ALA A 247 -17.93 19.53 36.11
N HIS A 248 -17.94 20.35 37.16
CA HIS A 248 -19.08 21.18 37.50
C HIS A 248 -19.19 22.35 36.50
N SER A 249 -20.08 22.19 35.52
CA SER A 249 -20.39 23.24 34.54
C SER A 249 -20.80 24.54 35.25
N LYS A 250 -20.20 25.66 34.85
CA LYS A 250 -20.49 26.99 35.39
C LYS A 250 -21.91 27.45 35.03
N PRO A 251 -22.51 28.40 35.76
CA PRO A 251 -23.89 28.84 35.48
C PRO A 251 -24.12 29.36 34.06
N ASP A 252 -23.11 30.00 33.46
CA ASP A 252 -23.07 30.44 32.07
C ASP A 252 -22.99 29.26 31.08
N GLN A 253 -22.15 28.26 31.35
CA GLN A 253 -22.09 27.02 30.56
C GLN A 253 -23.41 26.25 30.61
N ILE A 254 -24.06 26.18 31.78
CA ILE A 254 -25.39 25.58 31.94
C ILE A 254 -26.45 26.36 31.16
N ALA A 255 -26.43 27.70 31.22
CA ALA A 255 -27.35 28.56 30.48
C ALA A 255 -27.15 28.48 28.95
N ALA A 256 -25.92 28.22 28.50
CA ALA A 256 -25.56 27.96 27.10
C ALA A 256 -25.76 26.49 26.66
N GLY A 257 -26.38 25.65 27.50
CA GLY A 257 -26.66 24.25 27.17
C GLY A 257 -25.44 23.31 27.17
N LEU A 258 -24.25 23.81 27.52
CA LEU A 258 -22.97 23.07 27.53
C LEU A 258 -22.78 22.17 28.77
N ARG A 259 -23.85 21.83 29.49
CA ARG A 259 -23.79 20.88 30.62
C ARG A 259 -23.60 19.46 30.06
N ILE A 260 -22.50 18.81 30.42
CA ILE A 260 -22.16 17.46 29.97
C ILE A 260 -22.16 16.43 31.11
N ALA A 261 -22.53 15.19 30.81
CA ALA A 261 -22.47 14.05 31.72
C ALA A 261 -21.78 12.86 31.03
N SER A 262 -20.49 12.68 31.31
CA SER A 262 -19.64 11.68 30.66
C SER A 262 -19.40 10.44 31.53
N THR A 263 -19.50 9.25 30.95
CA THR A 263 -19.22 7.96 31.59
C THR A 263 -18.43 7.06 30.65
N TYR A 264 -17.34 6.45 31.13
CA TYR A 264 -16.74 5.28 30.49
C TYR A 264 -17.29 3.99 31.12
N TYR A 265 -17.56 3.01 30.28
CA TYR A 265 -18.13 1.71 30.62
C TYR A 265 -17.16 0.61 30.18
N PHE A 266 -16.52 -0.03 31.15
CA PHE A 266 -15.56 -1.09 30.91
C PHE A 266 -16.25 -2.31 30.26
N PRO A 267 -15.75 -2.86 29.13
CA PRO A 267 -14.41 -2.62 28.56
C PRO A 267 -14.39 -1.80 27.26
N ASN A 268 -15.54 -1.47 26.67
CA ASN A 268 -15.61 -1.20 25.23
C ASN A 268 -16.26 0.14 24.84
N ALA A 269 -16.71 0.97 25.78
CA ALA A 269 -17.49 2.15 25.44
C ALA A 269 -17.31 3.34 26.38
N SER A 270 -17.59 4.52 25.85
CA SER A 270 -17.92 5.70 26.64
C SER A 270 -19.16 6.39 26.05
N MET A 271 -19.78 7.24 26.86
CA MET A 271 -20.95 8.02 26.49
C MET A 271 -20.82 9.41 27.10
N THR A 272 -21.18 10.43 26.33
CA THR A 272 -21.41 11.78 26.85
C THR A 272 -22.82 12.22 26.50
N VAL A 273 -23.56 12.70 27.51
CA VAL A 273 -24.91 13.28 27.36
C VAL A 273 -24.84 14.78 27.56
N SER A 274 -25.50 15.54 26.69
CA SER A 274 -25.78 16.97 26.84
C SER A 274 -27.26 17.24 26.55
N PRO A 275 -27.82 18.41 26.91
CA PRO A 275 -29.15 18.84 26.47
C PRO A 275 -29.38 18.73 24.96
N HIS A 276 -28.35 18.97 24.13
CA HIS A 276 -28.51 19.11 22.68
C HIS A 276 -28.35 17.80 21.91
N PHE A 277 -27.46 16.92 22.37
CA PHE A 277 -27.30 15.55 21.88
C PHE A 277 -26.63 14.66 22.93
N PHE A 278 -26.77 13.34 22.79
CA PHE A 278 -25.83 12.40 23.40
C PHE A 278 -25.08 11.62 22.32
N PHE A 279 -23.86 11.19 22.64
CA PHE A 279 -23.10 10.30 21.76
C PHE A 279 -22.53 9.12 22.54
N MET A 280 -22.34 8.02 21.82
CA MET A 280 -21.65 6.82 22.28
C MET A 280 -20.38 6.65 21.45
N GLN A 281 -19.24 6.44 22.09
CA GLN A 281 -17.97 6.04 21.49
C GLN A 281 -17.72 4.58 21.85
N ARG A 282 -17.40 3.74 20.86
CA ARG A 282 -17.06 2.33 21.08
C ARG A 282 -15.65 2.01 20.61
N PHE A 283 -14.91 1.36 21.49
CA PHE A 283 -13.51 1.00 21.39
C PHE A 283 -13.45 -0.43 20.84
N VAL A 284 -13.24 -0.59 19.53
CA VAL A 284 -13.33 -1.90 18.84
C VAL A 284 -11.92 -2.38 18.46
N PRO A 285 -11.25 -3.22 19.28
CA PRO A 285 -9.93 -3.72 18.94
C PRO A 285 -9.97 -4.69 17.77
N ILE A 286 -8.99 -4.57 16.88
CA ILE A 286 -8.81 -5.40 15.68
C ILE A 286 -7.55 -6.28 15.82
N SER A 287 -6.51 -5.77 16.48
CA SER A 287 -5.26 -6.48 16.74
C SER A 287 -4.59 -5.94 18.02
N PRO A 288 -3.43 -6.48 18.45
CA PRO A 288 -2.68 -5.93 19.59
C PRO A 288 -2.30 -4.46 19.45
N THR A 289 -2.26 -3.92 18.24
CA THR A 289 -1.78 -2.55 17.94
C THR A 289 -2.70 -1.80 16.95
N ARG A 290 -3.95 -2.23 16.77
CA ARG A 290 -4.95 -1.53 15.95
C ARG A 290 -6.35 -1.64 16.56
N SER A 291 -7.07 -0.52 16.58
CA SER A 291 -8.46 -0.41 17.06
C SER A 291 -9.24 0.53 16.16
N VAL A 292 -10.54 0.28 15.95
CA VAL A 292 -11.46 1.21 15.29
C VAL A 292 -12.37 1.81 16.34
N MET A 293 -12.56 3.12 16.28
CA MET A 293 -13.45 3.86 17.15
C MET A 293 -14.72 4.12 16.38
N LYS A 294 -15.82 3.47 16.77
CA LYS A 294 -17.14 3.64 16.13
C LYS A 294 -18.03 4.51 17.00
N TYR A 295 -18.60 5.55 16.40
CA TYR A 295 -19.38 6.59 17.08
C TYR A 295 -20.85 6.53 16.66
N GLU A 296 -21.75 6.73 17.62
CA GLU A 296 -23.19 6.84 17.39
C GLU A 296 -23.70 8.14 18.01
N VAL A 297 -24.27 9.03 17.19
CA VAL A 297 -24.75 10.36 17.61
C VAL A 297 -26.28 10.36 17.64
N TYR A 298 -26.84 10.91 18.71
CA TYR A 298 -28.29 10.98 18.95
C TYR A 298 -28.69 12.42 19.30
N ARG A 299 -29.28 13.13 18.34
CA ARG A 299 -29.67 14.54 18.45
C ARG A 299 -30.99 14.69 19.20
N ASN A 300 -31.10 15.72 20.05
CA ASN A 300 -32.38 16.12 20.67
C ASN A 300 -33.24 16.85 19.63
N LYS A 301 -34.51 16.45 19.50
CA LYS A 301 -35.50 17.02 18.56
C LYS A 301 -35.75 18.52 18.77
N ASN A 302 -35.40 19.03 19.95
CA ASN A 302 -35.61 20.42 20.34
C ASN A 302 -34.39 21.33 20.10
N SER A 303 -33.27 20.78 19.61
CA SER A 303 -32.04 21.53 19.29
C SER A 303 -32.11 22.20 17.93
N SER A 304 -31.66 23.45 17.84
CA SER A 304 -31.36 24.06 16.54
C SER A 304 -30.22 23.33 15.84
N ASP A 305 -30.07 23.55 14.52
CA ASP A 305 -28.91 23.04 13.78
C ASP A 305 -27.61 23.71 14.28
N GLU A 306 -27.66 25.01 14.58
CA GLU A 306 -26.53 25.81 15.08
C GLU A 306 -25.97 25.28 16.41
N ASP A 307 -26.83 24.99 17.40
CA ASP A 307 -26.41 24.44 18.70
C ASP A 307 -25.80 23.03 18.54
N PHE A 308 -26.39 22.22 17.67
CA PHE A 308 -25.95 20.85 17.42
C PHE A 308 -24.58 20.84 16.73
N ASP A 309 -24.43 21.57 15.62
CA ASP A 309 -23.20 21.56 14.83
C ASP A 309 -22.03 22.24 15.54
N LEU A 310 -22.29 23.26 16.36
CA LEU A 310 -21.29 23.87 17.26
C LEU A 310 -20.64 22.80 18.16
N ILE A 311 -21.45 22.04 18.89
CA ILE A 311 -20.96 21.07 19.89
C ILE A 311 -20.44 19.80 19.20
N ASN A 312 -21.10 19.32 18.14
CA ASN A 312 -20.68 18.19 17.28
C ASN A 312 -19.28 18.43 16.68
N THR A 313 -19.01 19.65 16.22
CA THR A 313 -17.70 20.03 15.63
C THR A 313 -16.59 20.09 16.68
N MET A 314 -16.85 20.64 17.87
CA MET A 314 -15.86 20.65 18.96
C MET A 314 -15.46 19.23 19.38
N TYR A 315 -16.43 18.33 19.56
CA TYR A 315 -16.13 16.93 19.88
C TYR A 315 -15.31 16.25 18.78
N LYS A 316 -15.71 16.38 17.50
CA LYS A 316 -14.94 15.82 16.37
C LYS A 316 -13.49 16.31 16.31
N ARG A 317 -13.21 17.56 16.72
CA ARG A 317 -11.85 18.09 16.86
C ARG A 317 -11.07 17.42 18.00
N ILE A 318 -11.60 17.47 19.23
CA ILE A 318 -11.00 16.84 20.43
C ILE A 318 -10.61 15.37 20.14
N MET A 319 -11.54 14.62 19.56
CA MET A 319 -11.37 13.19 19.25
C MET A 319 -10.39 12.93 18.09
N SER A 320 -10.04 13.95 17.29
CA SER A 320 -8.93 13.89 16.32
C SER A 320 -7.57 14.14 16.97
N GLU A 321 -7.53 14.99 18.00
CA GLU A 321 -6.34 15.30 18.78
C GLU A 321 -5.95 14.10 19.67
N ASP A 322 -6.93 13.45 20.31
CA ASP A 322 -6.77 12.19 21.05
C ASP A 322 -6.14 11.08 20.20
N LYS A 323 -6.64 10.89 18.97
CA LYS A 323 -6.09 9.91 18.03
C LYS A 323 -4.62 10.17 17.75
N TYR A 324 -4.22 11.42 17.56
CA TYR A 324 -2.82 11.79 17.30
C TYR A 324 -1.92 11.44 18.49
N LEU A 325 -2.35 11.70 19.73
CA LEU A 325 -1.64 11.26 20.94
C LEU A 325 -1.52 9.74 21.01
N CYS A 326 -2.61 9.01 20.77
CA CYS A 326 -2.66 7.56 20.87
C CYS A 326 -1.79 6.85 19.81
N ASP A 327 -1.83 7.31 18.54
CA ASP A 327 -1.01 6.77 17.44
C ASP A 327 0.50 6.95 17.73
N LEU A 328 0.91 8.13 18.22
CA LEU A 328 2.30 8.40 18.57
C LEU A 328 2.75 7.68 19.85
N THR A 329 1.83 7.48 20.80
CA THR A 329 2.10 6.67 22.00
C THR A 329 2.35 5.22 21.63
N GLN A 330 1.48 4.58 20.84
CA GLN A 330 1.72 3.21 20.35
C GLN A 330 3.02 3.11 19.55
N LYS A 331 3.32 4.10 18.69
CA LYS A 331 4.58 4.14 17.92
C LYS A 331 5.82 4.09 18.81
N ASN A 332 5.80 4.73 19.98
CA ASN A 332 6.88 4.67 20.96
C ASN A 332 6.91 3.36 21.76
N LEU A 333 5.75 2.78 22.11
CA LEU A 333 5.68 1.43 22.72
C LEU A 333 6.25 0.36 21.77
N ASN A 334 5.93 0.46 20.49
CA ASN A 334 6.43 -0.41 19.42
C ASN A 334 7.95 -0.33 19.21
N ALA A 335 8.62 0.70 19.74
CA ALA A 335 10.09 0.80 19.68
C ALA A 335 10.81 -0.11 20.70
N GLY A 336 10.09 -0.71 21.66
CA GLY A 336 10.64 -1.67 22.62
C GLY A 336 11.56 -1.09 23.70
N VAL A 337 11.74 0.23 23.76
CA VAL A 337 12.59 0.92 24.74
C VAL A 337 11.86 1.24 26.04
N PHE A 338 10.55 1.55 25.96
CA PHE A 338 9.73 1.89 27.12
C PHE A 338 9.23 0.63 27.83
N VAL A 339 9.33 0.59 29.16
CA VAL A 339 8.82 -0.53 29.98
C VAL A 339 7.49 -0.14 30.62
N ASN A 340 7.47 0.85 31.52
CA ASN A 340 6.25 1.51 32.01
C ASN A 340 6.57 2.89 32.61
N GLY A 341 5.54 3.73 32.69
CA GLY A 341 5.58 5.04 33.34
C GLY A 341 5.03 5.02 34.76
N GLU A 342 5.07 6.17 35.43
CA GLU A 342 4.44 6.42 36.72
C GLU A 342 3.29 7.39 36.53
N LEU A 343 2.11 7.03 37.05
CA LEU A 343 0.87 7.79 36.94
C LEU A 343 0.55 8.48 38.27
N HIS A 344 0.00 9.67 38.21
CA HIS A 344 -0.33 10.52 39.35
C HIS A 344 -1.67 10.10 39.98
N PRO A 345 -1.71 9.63 41.25
CA PRO A 345 -2.89 8.99 41.85
C PRO A 345 -4.16 9.87 41.90
N LYS A 346 -4.02 11.21 41.99
CA LYS A 346 -5.13 12.16 41.86
C LYS A 346 -5.57 12.41 40.40
N MET A 347 -4.67 12.83 39.52
CA MET A 347 -5.01 13.27 38.16
C MET A 347 -5.41 12.12 37.23
N GLU A 348 -4.76 10.96 37.42
CA GLU A 348 -4.92 9.76 36.58
C GLU A 348 -5.63 8.63 37.33
N LYS A 349 -6.57 9.00 38.23
CA LYS A 349 -7.42 8.06 39.00
C LYS A 349 -8.19 7.11 38.09
N GLY A 350 -8.70 7.60 36.95
CA GLY A 350 -9.42 6.81 35.95
C GLY A 350 -8.53 5.74 35.28
N PRO A 351 -7.41 6.11 34.62
CA PRO A 351 -6.44 5.16 34.07
C PRO A 351 -5.98 4.13 35.09
N LEU A 352 -5.65 4.55 36.32
CA LEU A 352 -5.22 3.64 37.38
C LEU A 352 -6.30 2.63 37.78
N TYR A 353 -7.57 3.03 37.81
CA TYR A 353 -8.68 2.11 38.03
C TYR A 353 -8.90 1.18 36.84
N PHE A 354 -8.92 1.72 35.62
CA PHE A 354 -9.07 0.96 34.38
C PHE A 354 -7.97 -0.12 34.22
N GLN A 355 -6.71 0.27 34.34
CA GLN A 355 -5.55 -0.62 34.27
C GLN A 355 -5.56 -1.68 35.38
N LYS A 356 -6.08 -1.36 36.56
CA LYS A 356 -6.30 -2.34 37.64
C LYS A 356 -7.39 -3.34 37.25
N VAL A 357 -8.54 -2.90 36.74
CA VAL A 357 -9.63 -3.80 36.31
C VAL A 357 -9.18 -4.71 35.16
N VAL A 358 -8.46 -4.19 34.17
CA VAL A 358 -7.82 -5.00 33.10
C VAL A 358 -6.92 -6.07 33.72
N ARG A 359 -5.99 -5.67 34.61
CA ARG A 359 -5.03 -6.57 35.26
C ARG A 359 -5.71 -7.67 36.06
N ASP A 360 -6.70 -7.32 36.88
CA ASP A 360 -7.43 -8.27 37.73
C ASP A 360 -8.21 -9.29 36.88
N VAL A 361 -8.98 -8.83 35.88
CA VAL A 361 -9.79 -9.72 35.01
C VAL A 361 -8.92 -10.66 34.18
N VAL A 362 -7.84 -10.14 33.58
CA VAL A 362 -6.91 -10.92 32.76
C VAL A 362 -6.16 -11.96 33.60
N THR A 363 -5.72 -11.59 34.81
CA THR A 363 -4.97 -12.52 35.67
C THR A 363 -5.85 -13.56 36.37
N GLU A 364 -7.08 -13.20 36.78
CA GLU A 364 -8.09 -14.16 37.26
C GLU A 364 -8.38 -15.24 36.21
N HIS A 365 -8.64 -14.81 34.96
CA HIS A 365 -8.93 -15.72 33.86
C HIS A 365 -7.73 -16.61 33.55
N PHE A 366 -6.51 -16.06 33.47
CA PHE A 366 -5.30 -16.86 33.24
C PHE A 366 -5.05 -17.90 34.34
N GLN A 367 -5.21 -17.54 35.62
CA GLN A 367 -5.09 -18.49 36.74
C GLN A 367 -6.14 -19.61 36.67
N ARG A 368 -7.32 -19.34 36.09
CA ARG A 368 -8.33 -20.36 35.82
C ARG A 368 -7.90 -21.28 34.67
N GLU A 369 -7.36 -20.74 33.58
CA GLU A 369 -6.83 -21.53 32.46
C GLU A 369 -5.65 -22.43 32.88
N GLU A 370 -4.74 -21.94 33.71
CA GLU A 370 -3.66 -22.76 34.30
C GLU A 370 -4.21 -23.88 35.19
N LYS A 371 -5.22 -23.59 36.00
CA LYS A 371 -5.86 -24.56 36.90
C LYS A 371 -6.70 -25.61 36.18
N GLU A 372 -7.37 -25.24 35.08
CA GLU A 372 -8.13 -26.16 34.23
C GLU A 372 -7.24 -26.89 33.20
N GLY A 373 -6.00 -26.42 33.00
CA GLY A 373 -5.02 -27.01 32.09
C GLY A 373 -5.26 -26.73 30.60
N GLN A 374 -6.18 -25.82 30.28
CA GLN A 374 -6.69 -25.54 28.94
C GLN A 374 -7.20 -24.10 28.82
N GLU A 375 -7.31 -23.57 27.60
CA GLU A 375 -7.94 -22.26 27.37
C GLU A 375 -9.45 -22.30 27.66
N TYR A 376 -9.94 -21.32 28.41
CA TYR A 376 -11.35 -21.14 28.72
C TYR A 376 -11.93 -20.08 27.79
N TRP A 377 -12.84 -20.49 26.89
CA TRP A 377 -13.50 -19.63 25.91
C TRP A 377 -15.00 -19.51 26.22
N PRO A 378 -15.46 -18.53 27.03
CA PRO A 378 -16.87 -18.31 27.37
C PRO A 378 -17.82 -18.33 26.15
N ALA A 379 -17.52 -17.59 25.08
CA ALA A 379 -18.35 -17.57 23.86
C ALA A 379 -18.31 -18.85 23.00
N ARG A 380 -17.59 -19.90 23.43
CA ARG A 380 -17.45 -21.14 22.66
C ARG A 380 -18.62 -22.09 22.95
N GLN A 381 -19.50 -22.18 21.98
CA GLN A 381 -20.65 -23.09 21.98
C GLN A 381 -20.24 -24.55 22.24
N ARG A 382 -20.97 -25.22 23.13
CA ARG A 382 -20.68 -26.60 23.53
C ARG A 382 -21.18 -27.58 22.47
N VAL A 383 -20.35 -28.56 22.09
CA VAL A 383 -20.75 -29.63 21.16
C VAL A 383 -21.84 -30.50 21.80
N PRO A 384 -22.93 -30.84 21.08
CA PRO A 384 -23.99 -31.69 21.60
C PRO A 384 -23.46 -33.07 22.04
N LYS A 385 -23.97 -33.59 23.17
CA LYS A 385 -23.58 -34.92 23.70
C LYS A 385 -23.82 -36.08 22.73
N GLU A 386 -24.69 -35.87 21.74
CA GLU A 386 -25.03 -36.81 20.67
C GLU A 386 -23.94 -36.87 19.57
N ALA A 387 -23.11 -35.83 19.44
CA ALA A 387 -22.07 -35.71 18.41
C ALA A 387 -20.71 -36.26 18.86
N ALA A 388 -20.69 -37.54 19.28
CA ALA A 388 -19.52 -38.18 19.88
C ALA A 388 -18.26 -38.12 19.00
N THR A 389 -18.38 -38.27 17.68
CA THR A 389 -17.27 -38.14 16.73
C THR A 389 -16.62 -36.76 16.80
N SER A 390 -17.42 -35.68 16.79
CA SER A 390 -16.90 -34.31 16.85
C SER A 390 -16.18 -33.99 18.16
N ALA A 391 -16.50 -34.67 19.25
CA ALA A 391 -15.72 -34.59 20.49
C ALA A 391 -14.34 -35.26 20.36
N GLN A 392 -14.25 -36.39 19.64
CA GLN A 392 -12.98 -37.05 19.32
C GLN A 392 -12.14 -36.21 18.34
N ASP A 393 -12.76 -35.62 17.32
CA ASP A 393 -12.10 -34.74 16.34
C ASP A 393 -11.49 -33.50 17.02
N MET A 394 -12.24 -32.86 17.93
CA MET A 394 -11.72 -31.73 18.72
C MET A 394 -10.57 -32.16 19.64
N GLN A 395 -10.69 -33.29 20.34
CA GLN A 395 -9.62 -33.81 21.20
C GLN A 395 -8.35 -34.10 20.39
N PHE A 396 -8.48 -34.66 19.19
CA PHE A 396 -7.37 -34.86 18.26
C PHE A 396 -6.68 -33.53 17.90
N CYS A 397 -7.44 -32.50 17.54
CA CYS A 397 -6.89 -31.16 17.26
C CYS A 397 -6.21 -30.52 18.49
N SER A 398 -6.79 -30.64 19.69
CA SER A 398 -6.16 -30.18 20.93
C SER A 398 -4.84 -30.92 21.23
N ASN A 399 -4.79 -32.23 20.97
CA ASN A 399 -3.57 -33.03 21.13
C ASN A 399 -2.48 -32.61 20.13
N LEU A 400 -2.84 -32.23 18.89
CA LEU A 400 -1.89 -31.71 17.89
C LEU A 400 -1.28 -30.36 18.29
N GLY A 401 -2.02 -29.51 19.00
CA GLY A 401 -1.51 -28.23 19.51
C GLY A 401 -0.44 -28.37 20.60
N CYS A 402 -0.33 -29.54 21.23
CA CYS A 402 0.59 -29.80 22.34
C CYS A 402 2.01 -30.20 21.85
N GLY A 403 2.61 -29.37 20.99
CA GLY A 403 3.93 -29.62 20.42
C GLY A 403 5.08 -29.42 21.41
N ALA A 404 5.76 -30.51 21.77
CA ALA A 404 7.14 -30.56 22.30
C ALA A 404 7.55 -29.47 23.34
N GLY A 405 7.08 -29.59 24.59
CA GLY A 405 7.59 -28.70 25.66
C GLY A 405 7.00 -28.83 27.06
N LYS A 406 5.95 -29.63 27.30
CA LYS A 406 5.34 -29.81 28.63
C LYS A 406 5.37 -31.27 29.07
N GLU A 407 6.08 -31.55 30.16
CA GLU A 407 5.93 -32.82 30.89
C GLU A 407 4.54 -32.88 31.54
N CYS A 408 3.75 -33.89 31.21
CA CYS A 408 2.47 -34.14 31.87
C CYS A 408 2.69 -34.74 33.27
N CYS A 409 2.98 -33.88 34.24
CA CYS A 409 2.97 -34.23 35.66
C CYS A 409 1.58 -34.72 36.08
N SER A 410 1.39 -36.05 36.11
CA SER A 410 0.16 -36.67 36.60
C SER A 410 0.49 -37.95 37.39
N ASN A 411 0.00 -37.99 38.63
CA ASN A 411 0.23 -39.05 39.63
C ASN A 411 1.69 -39.07 40.17
N ILE A 412 1.98 -39.44 41.42
CA ILE A 412 1.19 -40.04 42.51
C ILE A 412 1.35 -39.18 43.79
N GLY A 413 0.38 -39.20 44.72
CA GLY A 413 0.41 -38.38 45.96
C GLY A 413 0.97 -39.08 47.21
N ALA A 414 0.62 -38.50 48.37
CA ALA A 414 0.82 -38.98 49.76
C ALA A 414 2.15 -38.63 50.50
N GLN A 415 2.12 -37.46 51.17
CA GLN A 415 2.74 -37.10 52.48
C GLN A 415 4.28 -36.99 52.66
N PRO A 416 4.74 -36.17 53.65
CA PRO A 416 6.16 -35.82 53.87
C PRO A 416 6.76 -36.54 55.11
N PRO A 417 8.04 -36.32 55.49
CA PRO A 417 8.33 -35.20 56.43
C PRO A 417 9.76 -34.58 56.41
N ALA A 418 9.87 -33.46 57.17
CA ALA A 418 11.02 -33.05 57.99
C ALA A 418 12.28 -32.32 57.42
N ALA A 419 12.53 -31.14 58.02
CA ALA A 419 13.83 -30.57 58.43
C ALA A 419 14.86 -30.08 57.39
N VAL A 420 15.74 -29.09 57.68
CA VAL A 420 15.65 -27.80 58.44
C VAL A 420 16.97 -27.03 58.20
N ALA A 421 16.93 -25.70 58.01
CA ALA A 421 18.10 -24.79 57.94
C ALA A 421 19.11 -25.05 56.77
N CYS A 422 19.97 -24.14 56.30
CA CYS A 422 20.06 -22.66 56.28
C CYS A 422 20.96 -22.27 55.04
N PRO A 423 21.63 -21.11 54.93
CA PRO A 423 21.03 -19.88 54.40
C PRO A 423 21.79 -19.23 53.21
N ALA A 424 21.09 -18.34 52.49
CA ALA A 424 21.58 -17.11 51.84
C ALA A 424 22.62 -17.12 50.68
N ALA A 425 22.49 -16.07 49.85
CA ALA A 425 23.50 -15.38 49.02
C ALA A 425 23.77 -15.84 47.55
N VAL A 426 22.96 -15.29 46.64
CA VAL A 426 23.40 -14.45 45.49
C VAL A 426 24.60 -14.93 44.64
N ASN A 427 24.33 -15.47 43.45
CA ASN A 427 24.62 -14.76 42.19
C ASN A 427 24.04 -15.43 40.92
N ARG A 428 23.91 -14.63 39.85
CA ARG A 428 23.71 -15.02 38.43
C ARG A 428 25.08 -15.45 37.80
N PRO A 429 25.21 -15.97 36.55
CA PRO A 429 24.23 -15.96 35.45
C PRO A 429 24.11 -17.24 34.57
N ASP A 430 23.19 -17.15 33.61
CA ASP A 430 23.17 -17.69 32.24
C ASP A 430 23.74 -19.09 31.91
N SER A 431 22.87 -19.92 31.30
CA SER A 431 23.27 -20.95 30.34
C SER A 431 22.20 -21.05 29.25
N ALA A 432 22.62 -21.04 27.98
CA ALA A 432 21.73 -21.15 26.84
C ALA A 432 21.73 -22.58 26.26
N TYR A 433 20.52 -23.09 25.99
CA TYR A 433 20.16 -24.07 24.97
C TYR A 433 21.29 -24.89 24.31
N LEU A 434 21.31 -26.19 24.60
CA LEU A 434 21.64 -27.17 23.57
C LEU A 434 20.40 -27.47 22.72
N SER A 435 20.59 -27.60 21.42
CA SER A 435 19.66 -28.30 20.51
C SER A 435 20.26 -29.66 20.14
N ILE A 436 19.42 -30.66 19.85
CA ILE A 436 19.56 -31.56 18.69
C ILE A 436 18.29 -32.43 18.55
N ASP A 437 17.91 -32.68 17.28
CA ASP A 437 16.76 -33.48 16.87
C ASP A 437 16.78 -34.96 17.28
N THR A 438 15.64 -35.64 17.13
CA THR A 438 15.65 -36.95 16.45
C THR A 438 14.33 -37.29 15.74
N HIS A 439 14.41 -37.73 14.48
CA HIS A 439 13.28 -38.26 13.70
C HIS A 439 12.69 -39.56 14.28
N ARG A 440 11.44 -39.94 13.91
CA ARG A 440 11.17 -41.04 12.93
C ARG A 440 9.70 -41.46 12.69
N ARG A 441 9.46 -41.89 11.43
CA ARG A 441 8.56 -42.97 10.94
C ARG A 441 7.03 -42.88 11.14
N TYR A 442 6.28 -43.14 10.06
CA TYR A 442 5.43 -44.34 9.81
C TYR A 442 5.44 -44.57 8.27
N VAL A 443 5.65 -45.77 7.68
CA VAL A 443 4.97 -47.09 7.69
C VAL A 443 3.76 -47.18 6.74
N THR A 444 3.76 -48.21 5.89
CA THR A 444 2.82 -48.48 4.77
C THR A 444 2.07 -49.81 4.95
N VAL A 445 0.78 -49.88 4.56
CA VAL A 445 -0.01 -51.13 4.37
C VAL A 445 -1.04 -50.94 3.25
N ASP A 446 -1.35 -52.01 2.50
CA ASP A 446 -2.19 -52.08 1.29
C ASP A 446 -3.69 -52.43 1.54
N GLY A 447 -4.55 -52.42 0.50
CA GLY A 447 -5.86 -53.11 0.57
C GLY A 447 -6.98 -52.79 -0.45
N GLU A 448 -7.17 -53.69 -1.43
CA GLU A 448 -8.29 -53.92 -2.38
C GLU A 448 -9.73 -54.05 -1.78
N SER A 449 -10.89 -54.12 -2.48
CA SER A 449 -11.35 -53.93 -3.89
C SER A 449 -12.91 -53.93 -3.99
N GLY A 450 -13.54 -53.73 -5.17
CA GLY A 450 -14.98 -54.01 -5.40
C GLY A 450 -15.59 -53.54 -6.75
N ARG A 451 -16.57 -54.27 -7.33
CA ARG A 451 -17.29 -53.97 -8.60
C ARG A 451 -18.74 -54.49 -8.63
N SER A 452 -19.66 -53.80 -9.32
CA SER A 452 -20.84 -54.41 -10.00
C SER A 452 -21.47 -53.46 -11.05
N THR A 453 -22.30 -53.98 -11.97
CA THR A 453 -22.86 -53.28 -13.16
C THR A 453 -24.34 -53.62 -13.41
N LEU A 454 -25.07 -52.81 -14.21
CA LEU A 454 -26.33 -53.20 -14.89
C LEU A 454 -26.72 -52.25 -16.07
N ARG A 455 -27.79 -52.57 -16.83
CA ARG A 455 -28.20 -51.97 -18.14
C ARG A 455 -29.72 -51.70 -18.24
N CYS A 456 -30.15 -50.79 -19.14
CA CYS A 456 -31.39 -50.97 -19.95
C CYS A 456 -31.40 -50.16 -21.27
N LEU A 457 -32.48 -50.26 -22.07
CA LEU A 457 -32.67 -49.77 -23.47
C LEU A 457 -34.13 -49.32 -23.73
N LEU A 458 -34.41 -48.49 -24.76
CA LEU A 458 -35.54 -48.57 -25.76
C LEU A 458 -35.75 -47.27 -26.61
N SER A 459 -36.78 -47.22 -27.48
CA SER A 459 -36.74 -46.55 -28.81
C SER A 459 -38.13 -46.23 -29.47
N ILE A 460 -38.14 -45.55 -30.65
CA ILE A 460 -39.16 -45.50 -31.77
C ILE A 460 -40.26 -44.38 -31.87
N GLN A 461 -40.26 -43.63 -33.01
CA GLN A 461 -41.30 -43.04 -33.95
C GLN A 461 -42.71 -42.52 -33.48
N GLY A 462 -43.49 -41.63 -34.15
CA GLY A 462 -43.34 -40.71 -35.34
C GLY A 462 -44.66 -40.31 -36.10
N ARG A 463 -44.71 -39.14 -36.82
CA ARG A 463 -45.66 -38.62 -37.89
C ARG A 463 -46.84 -37.60 -37.65
N ASP A 464 -46.68 -36.38 -38.20
CA ASP A 464 -47.32 -35.69 -39.38
C ASP A 464 -48.82 -35.27 -39.61
N ASP A 465 -48.95 -34.19 -40.41
CA ASP A 465 -50.03 -33.67 -41.30
C ASP A 465 -51.30 -32.96 -40.74
N SER A 466 -51.99 -32.01 -41.42
CA SER A 466 -51.75 -31.09 -42.59
C SER A 466 -52.95 -30.08 -42.69
N THR A 467 -53.14 -29.05 -43.55
CA THR A 467 -52.56 -28.46 -44.81
C THR A 467 -52.61 -26.89 -44.67
N LYS A 468 -52.90 -25.91 -45.59
CA LYS A 468 -53.38 -25.77 -47.00
C LYS A 468 -53.18 -24.32 -47.54
N ASN A 469 -53.49 -24.05 -48.83
CA ASN A 469 -53.32 -22.77 -49.60
C ASN A 469 -54.30 -22.78 -50.83
N PRO A 470 -54.31 -21.91 -51.91
CA PRO A 470 -53.71 -20.58 -52.22
C PRO A 470 -54.63 -19.56 -53.00
N LYS A 471 -54.14 -18.35 -53.39
CA LYS A 471 -54.51 -17.67 -54.68
C LYS A 471 -53.59 -16.51 -55.19
N THR A 472 -52.84 -16.80 -56.28
CA THR A 472 -52.50 -15.96 -57.48
C THR A 472 -52.01 -14.50 -57.37
N SER A 473 -51.01 -14.01 -58.13
CA SER A 473 -50.41 -14.51 -59.40
C SER A 473 -48.95 -14.07 -59.68
N PHE A 474 -48.13 -15.03 -60.16
CA PHE A 474 -47.05 -14.99 -61.19
C PHE A 474 -46.39 -13.65 -61.59
N LYS A 475 -45.08 -13.53 -61.88
CA LYS A 475 -43.99 -14.48 -62.25
C LYS A 475 -42.66 -13.65 -62.24
N ILE A 476 -41.42 -14.09 -62.01
CA ILE A 476 -40.69 -15.25 -61.42
C ILE A 476 -39.23 -14.75 -61.17
N TYR A 477 -38.37 -15.36 -60.34
CA TYR A 477 -38.41 -16.69 -59.73
C TYR A 477 -38.34 -16.65 -58.20
N GLN A 478 -39.36 -17.24 -57.57
CA GLN A 478 -39.27 -18.11 -56.39
C GLN A 478 -38.33 -17.68 -55.25
N GLU A 479 -38.71 -16.57 -54.60
CA GLU A 479 -38.65 -16.50 -53.15
C GLU A 479 -39.75 -17.39 -52.53
N GLU A 480 -39.54 -17.88 -51.30
CA GLU A 480 -40.63 -18.21 -50.36
C GLU A 480 -40.24 -17.71 -48.94
N PRO A 481 -41.10 -16.95 -48.24
CA PRO A 481 -40.88 -16.52 -46.86
C PRO A 481 -41.86 -17.19 -45.87
N LEU A 482 -41.46 -17.31 -44.59
CA LEU A 482 -42.37 -17.21 -43.42
C LEU A 482 -41.57 -17.13 -42.11
N THR A 483 -42.27 -16.93 -40.98
CA THR A 483 -41.69 -16.49 -39.69
C THR A 483 -41.70 -17.54 -38.59
N SER A 484 -40.84 -17.28 -37.59
CA SER A 484 -40.90 -17.73 -36.18
C SER A 484 -40.58 -19.19 -35.80
N GLU A 485 -39.76 -19.28 -34.74
CA GLU A 485 -39.45 -20.41 -33.85
C GLU A 485 -38.49 -21.55 -34.29
N ASP A 486 -37.87 -22.13 -33.25
CA ASP A 486 -36.89 -23.23 -33.17
C ASP A 486 -35.64 -23.27 -34.09
N ARG A 487 -34.80 -22.22 -34.02
CA ARG A 487 -33.36 -22.33 -34.37
C ARG A 487 -32.51 -22.76 -33.15
N ARG A 488 -32.23 -24.06 -32.98
CA ARG A 488 -31.22 -24.54 -32.01
C ARG A 488 -29.78 -24.26 -32.47
N LYS A 489 -28.90 -23.92 -31.52
CA LYS A 489 -27.60 -23.27 -31.77
C LYS A 489 -26.49 -24.25 -32.16
N LYS A 490 -25.68 -23.88 -33.17
CA LYS A 490 -24.34 -24.46 -33.37
C LYS A 490 -23.48 -24.16 -32.14
N THR A 491 -23.06 -25.19 -31.41
CA THR A 491 -22.25 -25.05 -30.19
C THR A 491 -21.16 -26.13 -30.19
N ARG A 492 -19.90 -25.79 -29.90
CA ARG A 492 -18.83 -26.81 -29.78
C ARG A 492 -19.07 -27.71 -28.56
N CYS A 493 -18.68 -28.98 -28.69
CA CYS A 493 -18.68 -29.94 -27.58
C CYS A 493 -17.41 -29.73 -26.73
N PRO A 494 -17.51 -29.47 -25.41
CA PRO A 494 -16.34 -29.21 -24.56
C PRO A 494 -15.51 -30.45 -24.17
N GLY A 495 -15.85 -31.65 -24.67
CA GLY A 495 -14.98 -32.83 -24.56
C GLY A 495 -14.93 -33.55 -23.20
N GLU A 496 -15.55 -32.99 -22.16
CA GLU A 496 -15.59 -33.55 -20.80
C GLU A 496 -16.15 -34.99 -20.77
N LYS A 497 -15.52 -35.87 -20.00
CA LYS A 497 -15.93 -37.28 -19.82
C LYS A 497 -16.47 -37.49 -18.40
N PRO A 498 -17.46 -38.38 -18.18
CA PRO A 498 -18.04 -39.32 -19.16
C PRO A 498 -19.02 -38.71 -20.16
N ALA A 499 -19.63 -37.55 -19.86
CA ALA A 499 -20.50 -36.83 -20.77
C ALA A 499 -20.37 -35.31 -20.56
N CYS A 500 -20.35 -34.56 -21.66
CA CYS A 500 -20.05 -33.14 -21.60
C CYS A 500 -21.23 -32.27 -21.15
N SER A 501 -20.93 -31.18 -20.46
CA SER A 501 -21.88 -30.19 -19.94
C SER A 501 -22.91 -29.71 -20.97
N CYS A 502 -22.52 -29.55 -22.24
CA CYS A 502 -23.45 -29.25 -23.33
C CYS A 502 -24.45 -30.39 -23.59
N CYS A 503 -23.99 -31.64 -23.66
CA CYS A 503 -24.86 -32.81 -23.84
C CYS A 503 -25.76 -33.03 -22.61
N VAL A 504 -25.22 -32.92 -21.39
CA VAL A 504 -25.97 -33.02 -20.13
C VAL A 504 -27.09 -31.96 -20.07
N ARG A 505 -26.77 -30.70 -20.32
CA ARG A 505 -27.74 -29.57 -20.31
C ARG A 505 -28.78 -29.65 -21.42
N LEU A 506 -28.47 -30.30 -22.55
CA LEU A 506 -29.41 -30.57 -23.63
C LEU A 506 -30.14 -31.93 -23.47
N ASN A 507 -29.86 -32.66 -22.40
CA ASN A 507 -30.34 -34.02 -22.10
C ASN A 507 -30.14 -35.01 -23.27
N GLN A 508 -28.95 -35.00 -23.88
CA GLN A 508 -28.57 -35.89 -24.96
C GLN A 508 -27.34 -36.76 -24.59
N PRO A 509 -27.23 -37.99 -25.13
CA PRO A 509 -26.11 -38.87 -24.85
C PRO A 509 -24.81 -38.34 -25.46
N CYS A 510 -23.70 -38.59 -24.77
CA CYS A 510 -22.35 -38.23 -25.18
C CYS A 510 -21.48 -39.50 -25.22
N SER A 511 -20.62 -39.66 -26.23
CA SER A 511 -19.83 -40.89 -26.41
C SER A 511 -18.45 -40.60 -27.02
N TYR A 512 -17.48 -41.44 -26.65
CA TYR A 512 -16.07 -41.28 -27.02
C TYR A 512 -15.47 -42.65 -27.37
N THR A 513 -14.75 -42.74 -28.49
CA THR A 513 -14.02 -43.95 -28.90
C THR A 513 -12.65 -44.04 -28.23
N PRO A 514 -12.22 -45.22 -27.72
CA PRO A 514 -10.90 -45.43 -27.14
C PRO A 514 -9.86 -45.87 -28.18
N VAL A 515 -8.59 -45.55 -27.91
CA VAL A 515 -7.39 -46.02 -28.64
C VAL A 515 -6.48 -46.75 -27.65
N THR A 516 -5.78 -47.81 -28.10
CA THR A 516 -5.06 -48.76 -27.23
C THR A 516 -3.58 -48.91 -27.60
N ARG A 517 -2.69 -48.90 -26.59
CA ARG A 517 -1.31 -49.49 -26.52
C ARG A 517 -0.50 -48.82 -25.38
N THR A 518 0.51 -49.41 -24.72
CA THR A 518 0.85 -50.81 -24.38
C THR A 518 1.85 -50.79 -23.21
N SER A 519 1.95 -51.85 -22.40
CA SER A 519 2.77 -51.89 -21.18
C SER A 519 4.10 -52.64 -21.31
N ILE A 520 5.21 -51.97 -20.97
CA ILE A 520 6.55 -52.50 -20.63
C ILE A 520 7.17 -51.49 -19.64
N GLY A 521 7.91 -51.81 -18.58
CA GLY A 521 8.32 -53.10 -17.99
C GLY A 521 9.59 -52.87 -17.14
N SER A 522 9.52 -53.07 -15.83
CA SER A 522 10.61 -52.74 -14.88
C SER A 522 11.77 -53.75 -14.89
N PRO A 523 12.97 -53.32 -14.45
CA PRO A 523 13.58 -54.00 -13.30
C PRO A 523 14.16 -53.02 -12.25
N SER A 524 14.65 -53.57 -11.13
CA SER A 524 15.09 -52.87 -9.91
C SER A 524 16.62 -52.92 -9.69
N VAL A 525 17.08 -52.64 -8.46
CA VAL A 525 18.48 -52.46 -7.97
C VAL A 525 18.99 -51.01 -8.09
N GLY A 526 19.60 -50.40 -7.06
CA GLY A 526 19.82 -50.84 -5.68
C GLY A 526 20.60 -49.78 -4.88
N ALA A 527 20.60 -49.86 -3.55
CA ALA A 527 21.28 -48.88 -2.68
C ALA A 527 22.71 -49.32 -2.31
N PRO A 528 23.65 -48.34 -2.20
CA PRO A 528 24.70 -48.40 -1.19
C PRO A 528 24.79 -47.09 -0.37
N GLU A 529 25.53 -47.16 0.73
CA GLU A 529 25.64 -46.13 1.78
C GLU A 529 26.74 -45.09 1.51
N LEU A 530 26.76 -43.99 2.27
CA LEU A 530 27.89 -43.05 2.34
C LEU A 530 28.33 -42.80 3.80
N PRO A 531 29.62 -42.54 4.07
CA PRO A 531 30.19 -42.62 5.43
C PRO A 531 30.14 -41.29 6.21
N LEU A 532 30.30 -41.40 7.54
CA LEU A 532 30.42 -40.26 8.45
C LEU A 532 31.84 -39.67 8.48
N THR A 533 31.96 -38.38 8.17
CA THR A 533 32.94 -37.38 8.65
C THR A 533 32.61 -36.05 7.96
N TRP A 534 32.83 -34.86 8.51
CA TRP A 534 33.58 -34.40 9.70
C TRP A 534 32.89 -33.15 10.29
N ARG A 535 33.25 -32.74 11.52
CA ARG A 535 32.75 -31.50 12.16
C ARG A 535 33.70 -30.33 11.91
N LEU A 536 33.18 -29.09 11.77
CA LEU A 536 33.55 -27.87 12.55
C LEU A 536 32.93 -26.58 11.95
N LEU A 537 33.00 -25.48 12.72
CA LEU A 537 32.52 -24.10 12.42
C LEU A 537 30.98 -23.97 12.31
N ILE A 538 30.18 -23.44 13.25
CA ILE A 538 30.31 -22.47 14.38
C ILE A 538 30.19 -20.98 13.98
N ASN A 539 29.01 -20.43 14.29
CA ASN A 539 28.59 -19.04 14.55
C ASN A 539 28.78 -17.91 13.49
N PRO A 540 27.69 -17.19 13.12
CA PRO A 540 27.77 -15.86 12.52
C PRO A 540 27.92 -14.74 13.58
N PRO A 541 28.54 -13.59 13.26
CA PRO A 541 28.81 -12.53 14.25
C PRO A 541 27.74 -11.42 14.33
N LEU A 542 27.55 -10.95 15.56
CA LEU A 542 27.31 -9.56 16.01
C LEU A 542 26.71 -8.54 15.03
N GLN A 543 25.55 -7.97 15.41
CA GLN A 543 25.01 -6.72 14.86
C GLN A 543 24.94 -5.60 15.92
N LYS A 544 25.90 -5.55 16.85
CA LYS A 544 25.95 -4.53 17.93
C LYS A 544 26.83 -3.31 17.62
N ASP A 545 27.83 -3.46 16.75
CA ASP A 545 28.93 -2.47 16.68
C ASP A 545 28.52 -1.15 16.04
N ARG A 546 27.55 -1.15 15.12
CA ARG A 546 27.08 0.07 14.42
C ARG A 546 26.38 1.10 15.31
N LEU A 547 25.92 0.71 16.51
CA LEU A 547 25.22 1.65 17.42
C LEU A 547 26.24 2.43 18.27
N ALA A 548 27.21 1.74 18.88
CA ALA A 548 28.31 2.37 19.60
C ALA A 548 29.13 3.31 18.68
N GLU A 549 29.38 2.88 17.44
CA GLU A 549 30.08 3.69 16.42
C GLU A 549 29.29 4.94 15.96
N LEU A 550 28.00 5.04 16.30
CA LEU A 550 27.17 6.23 16.09
C LEU A 550 27.12 7.11 17.35
N GLU A 551 26.97 6.52 18.54
CA GLU A 551 26.97 7.25 19.81
C GLU A 551 28.32 7.94 20.07
N GLU A 552 29.45 7.31 19.74
CA GLU A 552 30.78 7.93 19.84
C GLU A 552 30.90 9.16 18.92
N LYS A 553 30.41 9.06 17.68
CA LYS A 553 30.45 10.15 16.69
C LYS A 553 29.52 11.31 17.05
N VAL A 554 28.37 11.04 17.65
CA VAL A 554 27.46 12.08 18.17
C VAL A 554 28.10 12.81 19.37
N ASN A 555 28.72 12.07 20.30
CA ASN A 555 29.39 12.67 21.45
C ASN A 555 30.63 13.50 21.08
N LEU A 556 31.34 13.14 20.00
CA LEU A 556 32.43 13.93 19.42
C LEU A 556 31.97 15.23 18.75
N ILE A 557 30.70 15.30 18.28
CA ILE A 557 30.12 16.52 17.71
C ILE A 557 29.62 17.46 18.82
N LEU A 558 29.09 16.92 19.92
CA LEU A 558 28.56 17.70 21.05
C LEU A 558 29.68 18.32 21.93
N ASN A 559 30.80 17.62 22.10
CA ASN A 559 31.93 18.07 22.93
C ASN A 559 33.04 18.74 22.10
N GLY A 560 32.80 19.96 21.64
CA GLY A 560 33.74 20.70 20.79
C GLY A 560 35.08 21.04 21.46
N ASN A 561 36.08 20.16 21.35
CA ASN A 561 37.47 20.42 21.73
C ASN A 561 38.44 19.44 21.03
N ILE A 562 39.19 19.89 20.01
CA ILE A 562 40.37 19.18 19.49
C ILE A 562 41.52 20.18 19.30
N LEU A 563 42.40 20.27 20.30
CA LEU A 563 43.68 20.97 20.23
C LEU A 563 44.61 20.36 21.31
N ALA A 564 45.85 19.97 20.94
CA ALA A 564 46.75 19.06 21.68
C ALA A 564 46.21 17.60 21.79
N ARG A 565 46.98 16.51 21.76
CA ARG A 565 48.43 16.13 21.79
C ARG A 565 48.51 14.68 21.22
N SER A 566 49.62 13.99 20.90
CA SER A 566 51.04 14.23 20.50
C SER A 566 51.66 12.82 20.34
N THR A 567 52.56 12.49 19.40
CA THR A 567 54.02 12.79 19.35
C THR A 567 54.62 12.42 17.97
N GLY A 568 55.85 12.87 17.65
CA GLY A 568 56.53 12.67 16.34
C GLY A 568 57.22 11.31 16.12
N PRO A 569 58.27 11.20 15.25
CA PRO A 569 59.37 12.17 15.14
C PRO A 569 59.66 12.77 13.74
N GLU A 570 60.63 13.70 13.76
CA GLU A 570 61.26 14.53 12.72
C GLU A 570 61.22 14.13 11.23
N THR A 571 60.95 15.14 10.38
CA THR A 571 61.87 15.51 9.27
C THR A 571 61.96 17.05 9.19
N LYS A 572 63.15 17.61 8.91
CA LYS A 572 63.43 19.07 8.90
C LYS A 572 63.50 19.62 7.48
N LEU A 573 63.11 20.89 7.28
CA LEU A 573 63.90 21.89 6.51
C LEU A 573 63.37 23.33 6.74
N SER A 574 64.16 24.32 6.33
CA SER A 574 64.15 25.69 6.89
C SER A 574 63.57 26.77 5.94
N PRO A 575 63.13 27.94 6.46
CA PRO A 575 62.56 29.02 5.67
C PRO A 575 63.60 30.04 5.16
N PRO A 576 63.24 30.89 4.19
CA PRO A 576 63.86 32.19 3.98
C PRO A 576 62.92 33.37 4.36
N SER A 577 63.51 34.53 4.67
CA SER A 577 62.80 35.80 4.84
C SER A 577 63.38 36.87 3.86
N PRO A 578 63.24 38.19 4.05
CA PRO A 578 62.52 39.02 3.08
C PRO A 578 63.40 40.00 2.30
N ARG A 579 62.81 40.68 1.29
CA ARG A 579 63.35 41.91 0.70
C ARG A 579 62.29 43.00 0.51
N ARG A 580 62.75 44.24 0.32
CA ARG A 580 61.99 45.49 0.34
C ARG A 580 62.46 46.39 -0.82
N ARG A 581 61.51 47.12 -1.44
CA ARG A 581 61.71 48.44 -2.10
C ARG A 581 62.59 48.45 -3.38
N ASP A 582 62.60 49.49 -4.23
CA ASP A 582 62.24 50.93 -4.08
C ASP A 582 61.44 51.55 -5.26
N SER A 583 60.79 52.71 -4.95
CA SER A 583 60.42 53.86 -5.81
C SER A 583 59.60 53.67 -7.11
N HIS A 584 58.63 54.54 -7.47
CA HIS A 584 58.56 56.00 -7.30
C HIS A 584 57.20 56.58 -6.81
N THR A 585 57.20 57.91 -6.61
CA THR A 585 56.19 58.85 -6.02
C THR A 585 55.24 59.50 -7.05
N PRO A 586 54.19 60.30 -6.68
CA PRO A 586 53.76 60.78 -5.35
C PRO A 586 52.25 60.62 -4.99
N TYR A 587 51.91 61.02 -3.76
CA TYR A 587 50.56 61.16 -3.14
C TYR A 587 49.92 62.56 -3.42
N PRO A 588 48.59 62.78 -3.24
CA PRO A 588 47.95 62.98 -1.92
C PRO A 588 46.61 62.23 -1.70
N VAL A 589 46.10 62.31 -0.46
CA VAL A 589 44.95 61.55 0.08
C VAL A 589 43.69 62.42 0.21
N ALA A 590 42.52 61.84 -0.09
CA ALA A 590 41.22 62.27 0.46
C ALA A 590 40.29 61.04 0.60
N SER A 591 39.35 61.08 1.54
CA SER A 591 38.44 59.96 1.86
C SER A 591 37.12 60.02 1.09
N GLY A 592 36.57 58.87 0.68
CA GLY A 592 35.26 58.76 0.05
C GLY A 592 34.86 57.30 -0.22
N LEU A 593 33.55 57.01 -0.22
CA LEU A 593 32.98 55.70 -0.57
C LEU A 593 33.13 55.39 -2.07
N GLY A 594 33.19 54.11 -2.43
CA GLY A 594 33.17 53.64 -3.82
C GLY A 594 32.95 52.12 -3.90
N GLU A 595 32.22 51.65 -4.92
CA GLU A 595 31.80 50.25 -5.05
C GLU A 595 32.92 49.26 -5.44
N GLY A 596 32.64 47.96 -5.29
CA GLY A 596 33.58 46.85 -5.51
C GLY A 596 32.99 45.60 -6.18
N THR A 597 32.02 45.79 -7.07
CA THR A 597 31.53 44.86 -8.13
C THR A 597 31.63 43.34 -7.89
N THR A 598 30.47 42.68 -7.74
CA THR A 598 30.30 41.29 -8.21
C THR A 598 30.38 41.26 -9.75
N PRO A 599 30.67 40.10 -10.39
CA PRO A 599 30.75 40.00 -11.85
C PRO A 599 29.34 40.08 -12.47
N HIS A 600 28.85 41.30 -12.71
CA HIS A 600 27.60 41.52 -13.45
C HIS A 600 27.66 40.83 -14.82
N SER A 601 26.94 39.72 -14.95
CA SER A 601 26.74 39.05 -16.24
C SER A 601 26.07 40.02 -17.21
N SER A 602 26.67 40.21 -18.39
CA SER A 602 26.11 41.09 -19.42
C SER A 602 24.64 40.74 -19.68
N PRO A 603 23.74 41.72 -19.88
CA PRO A 603 22.33 41.45 -20.18
C PRO A 603 22.12 40.49 -21.37
N SER A 604 23.05 40.46 -22.33
CA SER A 604 23.06 39.50 -23.44
C SER A 604 23.27 38.03 -23.01
N VAL A 605 24.01 37.79 -21.92
CA VAL A 605 24.22 36.45 -21.33
C VAL A 605 22.98 36.00 -20.58
N ILE A 606 22.32 36.91 -19.85
CA ILE A 606 21.06 36.65 -19.14
C ILE A 606 19.94 36.33 -20.14
N ALA A 607 19.78 37.12 -21.19
CA ALA A 607 18.83 36.85 -22.27
C ALA A 607 19.10 35.50 -22.96
N ARG A 608 20.37 35.15 -23.22
CA ARG A 608 20.75 33.84 -23.77
C ARG A 608 20.38 32.68 -22.81
N ALA A 609 20.53 32.87 -21.51
CA ALA A 609 20.12 31.88 -20.51
C ALA A 609 18.59 31.70 -20.46
N ILE A 610 17.82 32.79 -20.52
CA ILE A 610 16.35 32.73 -20.58
C ILE A 610 15.89 31.95 -21.82
N ASN A 611 16.46 32.24 -23.00
CA ASN A 611 16.10 31.53 -24.23
C ASN A 611 16.40 30.01 -24.14
N LEU A 612 17.56 29.63 -23.59
CA LEU A 612 17.91 28.22 -23.37
C LEU A 612 17.00 27.55 -22.32
N TYR A 613 16.53 28.28 -21.31
CA TYR A 613 15.52 27.77 -20.38
C TYR A 613 14.19 27.51 -21.10
N VAL A 614 13.73 28.44 -21.95
CA VAL A 614 12.49 28.28 -22.73
C VAL A 614 12.59 27.09 -23.69
N GLU A 615 13.72 26.93 -24.39
CA GLU A 615 13.93 25.83 -25.34
C GLU A 615 14.00 24.44 -24.65
N HIS A 616 14.70 24.33 -23.52
CA HIS A 616 15.04 23.01 -22.94
C HIS A 616 14.37 22.67 -21.60
N CYS A 617 13.98 23.64 -20.79
CA CYS A 617 13.57 23.41 -19.39
C CYS A 617 12.12 23.82 -19.09
N HIS A 618 11.57 24.79 -19.82
CA HIS A 618 10.19 25.25 -19.66
C HIS A 618 9.22 24.09 -19.91
N ARG A 619 8.33 23.84 -18.94
CA ARG A 619 7.40 22.69 -18.89
C ARG A 619 8.10 21.31 -18.95
N GLN A 620 9.43 21.25 -18.78
CA GLN A 620 10.24 20.03 -18.81
C GLN A 620 11.06 19.83 -17.50
N PRO A 621 10.45 19.35 -16.39
CA PRO A 621 9.03 19.47 -16.06
C PRO A 621 8.68 20.88 -15.53
N VAL A 622 9.67 21.72 -15.26
CA VAL A 622 9.55 22.95 -14.45
C VAL A 622 8.90 24.09 -15.24
N TRP A 623 7.92 24.77 -14.64
CA TRP A 623 7.20 25.91 -15.25
C TRP A 623 7.18 27.15 -14.34
N CYS A 624 8.25 27.42 -13.60
CA CYS A 624 8.29 28.54 -12.63
C CYS A 624 8.01 29.94 -13.23
N PHE A 625 8.21 30.14 -14.53
CA PHE A 625 8.24 31.47 -15.15
C PHE A 625 7.27 31.61 -16.32
N ASP A 626 6.77 32.83 -16.48
CA ASP A 626 6.10 33.33 -17.68
C ASP A 626 7.08 34.29 -18.37
N PHE A 627 7.47 34.01 -19.61
CA PHE A 627 8.34 34.90 -20.39
C PHE A 627 7.60 35.59 -21.55
N ASP A 628 6.31 35.25 -21.75
CA ASP A 628 5.45 35.81 -22.79
C ASP A 628 4.63 37.02 -22.28
N GLY A 629 4.65 37.26 -20.97
CA GLY A 629 4.05 38.43 -20.33
C GLY A 629 4.90 39.72 -20.44
N PRO A 630 4.30 40.90 -20.21
CA PRO A 630 4.96 42.21 -20.40
C PRO A 630 5.94 42.60 -19.26
N GLY A 631 6.69 41.64 -18.72
CA GLY A 631 7.71 41.86 -17.68
C GLY A 631 9.08 42.19 -18.27
N GLU A 632 9.68 43.29 -17.83
CA GLU A 632 11.03 43.66 -18.28
C GLU A 632 12.09 42.66 -17.79
N PRO A 633 13.02 42.17 -18.63
CA PRO A 633 14.14 41.30 -18.21
C PRO A 633 15.19 41.96 -17.28
N GLY A 634 14.90 43.14 -16.71
CA GLY A 634 15.87 44.03 -16.06
C GLY A 634 16.03 43.89 -14.54
N SER A 635 15.20 43.10 -13.85
CA SER A 635 15.17 43.05 -12.37
C SER A 635 15.06 41.65 -11.75
N LEU A 636 15.58 40.62 -12.44
CA LEU A 636 15.74 39.29 -11.84
C LEU A 636 16.77 39.34 -10.68
N PRO A 637 16.50 38.77 -9.49
CA PRO A 637 17.47 38.70 -8.40
C PRO A 637 18.73 37.90 -8.75
N GLU A 638 19.87 38.26 -8.14
CA GLU A 638 21.19 37.69 -8.45
C GLU A 638 21.21 36.16 -8.19
N GLU A 639 20.57 35.69 -7.11
CA GLU A 639 20.43 34.25 -6.84
C GLU A 639 19.71 33.47 -7.94
N LEU A 640 18.75 34.11 -8.63
CA LEU A 640 17.92 33.51 -9.67
C LEU A 640 18.65 33.52 -11.02
N ILE A 641 19.38 34.59 -11.32
CA ILE A 641 20.27 34.67 -12.50
C ILE A 641 21.34 33.57 -12.41
N CYS A 642 22.01 33.44 -11.26
CA CYS A 642 23.00 32.39 -11.03
C CYS A 642 22.39 30.97 -11.13
N SER A 643 21.16 30.78 -10.60
CA SER A 643 20.45 29.49 -10.69
C SER A 643 20.00 29.13 -12.12
N LEU A 644 19.60 30.12 -12.92
CA LEU A 644 19.31 29.93 -14.35
C LEU A 644 20.57 29.53 -15.12
N LEU A 645 21.67 30.27 -14.95
CA LEU A 645 22.96 29.96 -15.60
C LEU A 645 23.48 28.58 -15.20
N ALA A 646 23.40 28.22 -13.93
CA ALA A 646 23.74 26.90 -13.41
C ALA A 646 22.90 25.75 -14.01
N LEU A 647 21.69 26.03 -14.48
CA LEU A 647 20.84 25.06 -15.19
C LEU A 647 21.15 25.03 -16.69
N THR A 648 21.28 26.18 -17.35
CA THR A 648 21.25 26.26 -18.82
C THR A 648 22.61 26.18 -19.51
N LEU A 649 23.73 26.49 -18.84
CA LEU A 649 25.06 26.45 -19.46
C LEU A 649 25.49 25.03 -19.92
N ARG A 650 24.81 23.97 -19.43
CA ARG A 650 24.98 22.59 -19.91
C ARG A 650 24.70 22.43 -21.41
N TYR A 651 23.78 23.22 -21.98
CA TYR A 651 23.40 23.18 -23.39
C TYR A 651 24.41 23.90 -24.30
N LEU A 652 25.37 24.63 -23.72
CA LEU A 652 26.52 25.22 -24.41
C LEU A 652 27.82 24.44 -24.17
N HIS A 653 27.74 23.30 -23.48
CA HIS A 653 28.86 22.51 -22.96
C HIS A 653 29.78 23.24 -21.95
N GLU A 654 29.40 24.43 -21.46
CA GLU A 654 30.14 25.25 -20.48
C GLU A 654 29.92 24.74 -19.03
N GLN A 655 29.98 23.41 -18.80
CA GLN A 655 29.59 22.77 -17.53
C GLN A 655 30.39 23.23 -16.31
N GLU A 656 31.70 23.50 -16.46
CA GLU A 656 32.54 23.97 -15.34
C GLU A 656 32.14 25.37 -14.87
N GLN A 657 31.78 26.26 -15.82
CA GLN A 657 31.27 27.60 -15.51
C GLN A 657 29.88 27.55 -14.86
N GLY A 658 29.03 26.57 -15.25
CA GLY A 658 27.74 26.32 -14.61
C GLY A 658 27.86 25.92 -13.12
N GLN A 659 28.89 25.15 -12.75
CA GLN A 659 29.14 24.80 -11.35
C GLN A 659 29.50 26.03 -10.50
N HIS A 660 30.30 26.98 -11.02
CA HIS A 660 30.61 28.23 -10.32
C HIS A 660 29.34 29.03 -9.99
N TYR A 661 28.47 29.26 -10.98
CA TYR A 661 27.20 29.95 -10.74
C TYR A 661 26.27 29.17 -9.78
N ALA A 662 26.37 27.84 -9.74
CA ALA A 662 25.64 27.04 -8.75
C ALA A 662 26.14 27.29 -7.32
N ASP A 663 27.45 27.47 -7.11
CA ASP A 663 28.04 27.78 -5.80
C ASP A 663 27.78 29.24 -5.35
N ASP A 664 27.77 30.19 -6.28
CA ASP A 664 27.33 31.56 -6.02
C ASP A 664 25.85 31.59 -5.61
N ALA A 665 24.97 30.92 -6.38
CA ALA A 665 23.54 30.81 -6.06
C ALA A 665 23.30 30.16 -4.69
N ARG A 666 23.99 29.05 -4.37
CA ARG A 666 23.94 28.40 -3.05
C ARG A 666 24.30 29.38 -1.93
N THR A 667 25.34 30.18 -2.12
CA THR A 667 25.82 31.15 -1.13
C THR A 667 24.78 32.26 -0.90
N LEU A 668 24.25 32.85 -1.98
CA LEU A 668 23.22 33.89 -1.91
C LEU A 668 21.93 33.38 -1.24
N ILE A 669 21.43 32.20 -1.64
CA ILE A 669 20.23 31.58 -1.05
C ILE A 669 20.40 31.32 0.44
N MET A 670 21.56 30.81 0.87
CA MET A 670 21.82 30.55 2.29
C MET A 670 21.93 31.85 3.11
N LEU A 671 22.44 32.94 2.53
CA LEU A 671 22.43 34.27 3.14
C LEU A 671 21.00 34.83 3.27
N ARG A 672 20.14 34.67 2.25
CA ARG A 672 18.71 35.05 2.34
C ARG A 672 18.00 34.30 3.46
N ILE A 673 18.20 32.99 3.55
CA ILE A 673 17.61 32.14 4.60
C ILE A 673 18.13 32.54 5.99
N ALA A 674 19.44 32.72 6.15
CA ALA A 674 20.05 33.10 7.44
C ALA A 674 19.61 34.49 7.93
N ASN A 675 19.38 35.43 7.01
CA ASN A 675 18.90 36.78 7.31
C ASN A 675 17.36 36.89 7.40
N GLY A 676 16.63 35.80 7.13
CA GLY A 676 15.16 35.79 7.09
C GLY A 676 14.54 36.52 5.88
N THR A 677 15.33 36.95 4.91
CA THR A 677 14.91 37.71 3.73
C THR A 677 14.55 36.80 2.54
N VAL A 678 13.81 35.72 2.80
CA VAL A 678 13.42 34.73 1.78
C VAL A 678 12.29 35.28 0.92
N GLU A 679 12.51 35.35 -0.39
CA GLU A 679 11.54 35.80 -1.39
C GLU A 679 11.10 34.63 -2.29
N LEU A 680 10.04 34.84 -3.10
CA LEU A 680 9.56 33.83 -4.06
C LEU A 680 10.68 33.40 -5.04
N ALA A 681 11.52 34.35 -5.46
CA ALA A 681 12.70 34.10 -6.28
C ALA A 681 13.75 33.20 -5.60
N THR A 682 13.87 33.23 -4.27
CA THR A 682 14.76 32.34 -3.50
C THR A 682 14.26 30.89 -3.57
N ILE A 683 12.94 30.67 -3.56
CA ILE A 683 12.32 29.35 -3.68
C ILE A 683 12.38 28.84 -5.14
N GLU A 684 12.17 29.72 -6.13
CA GLU A 684 12.38 29.42 -7.56
C GLU A 684 13.84 29.01 -7.84
N SER A 685 14.80 29.71 -7.25
CA SER A 685 16.23 29.39 -7.34
C SER A 685 16.53 27.99 -6.80
N LEU A 686 15.96 27.62 -5.65
CA LEU A 686 16.06 26.25 -5.12
C LEU A 686 15.39 25.20 -6.02
N CYS A 687 14.27 25.52 -6.69
CA CYS A 687 13.63 24.64 -7.66
C CYS A 687 14.55 24.36 -8.87
N LEU A 688 15.22 25.39 -9.41
CA LEU A 688 16.17 25.25 -10.52
C LEU A 688 17.44 24.49 -10.10
N LEU A 689 18.03 24.81 -8.94
CA LEU A 689 19.20 24.09 -8.43
C LEU A 689 18.88 22.63 -8.08
N SER A 690 17.66 22.35 -7.61
CA SER A 690 17.18 20.98 -7.41
C SER A 690 17.14 20.21 -8.74
N TYR A 691 16.50 20.77 -9.77
CA TYR A 691 16.40 20.14 -11.07
C TYR A 691 17.78 19.95 -11.73
N SER A 692 18.63 20.98 -11.72
CA SER A 692 20.01 20.90 -12.23
C SER A 692 20.79 19.77 -11.54
N SER A 693 20.67 19.65 -10.21
CA SER A 693 21.31 18.58 -9.44
C SER A 693 20.80 17.17 -9.78
N PHE A 694 19.53 17.02 -10.20
CA PHE A 694 19.01 15.73 -10.68
C PHE A 694 19.54 15.37 -12.07
N ILE A 695 19.64 16.33 -13.00
CA ILE A 695 20.26 16.14 -14.32
C ILE A 695 21.74 15.75 -14.17
N ASP A 696 22.42 16.28 -13.16
CA ASP A 696 23.83 15.97 -12.86
C ASP A 696 24.06 14.63 -12.14
N GLY A 697 23.01 13.88 -11.81
CA GLY A 697 23.09 12.61 -11.06
C GLY A 697 23.38 12.78 -9.56
N ASN A 698 23.34 14.01 -9.05
CA ASN A 698 23.55 14.34 -7.64
C ASN A 698 22.24 14.23 -6.83
N THR A 699 21.57 13.07 -6.91
CA THR A 699 20.20 12.85 -6.41
C THR A 699 20.00 13.26 -4.94
N HIS A 700 20.99 13.04 -4.07
CA HIS A 700 20.91 13.47 -2.66
C HIS A 700 20.91 14.99 -2.49
N LEU A 701 21.63 15.73 -3.36
CA LEU A 701 21.70 17.19 -3.35
C LEU A 701 20.43 17.80 -3.96
N GLY A 702 19.93 17.22 -5.06
CA GLY A 702 18.63 17.58 -5.63
C GLY A 702 17.48 17.42 -4.64
N GLN A 703 17.45 16.30 -3.90
CA GLN A 703 16.50 16.07 -2.81
C GLN A 703 16.67 17.01 -1.61
N PHE A 704 17.89 17.51 -1.34
CA PHE A 704 18.12 18.49 -0.28
C PHE A 704 17.53 19.86 -0.65
N TYR A 705 17.80 20.38 -1.86
CA TYR A 705 17.21 21.64 -2.31
C TYR A 705 15.69 21.54 -2.48
N LEU A 706 15.19 20.40 -2.96
CA LEU A 706 13.75 20.13 -3.04
C LEU A 706 13.10 20.13 -1.66
N GLY A 707 13.70 19.43 -0.69
CA GLY A 707 13.18 19.37 0.67
C GLY A 707 13.20 20.73 1.39
N LEU A 708 14.22 21.55 1.12
CA LEU A 708 14.32 22.92 1.62
C LEU A 708 13.28 23.84 0.98
N ALA A 709 13.11 23.78 -0.35
CA ALA A 709 12.06 24.52 -1.06
C ALA A 709 10.66 24.13 -0.54
N SER A 710 10.37 22.84 -0.41
CA SER A 710 9.11 22.33 0.16
C SER A 710 8.93 22.62 1.67
N GLN A 711 9.98 23.02 2.40
CA GLN A 711 9.85 23.58 3.74
C GLN A 711 9.50 25.07 3.69
N LEU A 712 10.16 25.84 2.83
CA LEU A 712 9.91 27.27 2.64
C LEU A 712 8.51 27.54 2.04
N CYS A 713 8.04 26.71 1.10
CA CYS A 713 6.66 26.78 0.59
C CYS A 713 5.62 26.64 1.70
N ARG A 714 5.82 25.71 2.64
CA ARG A 714 4.90 25.47 3.76
C ARG A 714 4.99 26.55 4.84
N ALA A 715 6.19 27.09 5.09
CA ALA A 715 6.35 28.29 5.92
C ALA A 715 5.64 29.52 5.32
N ALA A 716 5.53 29.59 3.99
CA ALA A 716 4.75 30.58 3.24
C ALA A 716 3.29 30.16 2.94
N MET A 717 2.82 29.05 3.50
CA MET A 717 1.46 28.46 3.31
C MET A 717 1.06 28.18 1.84
N LEU A 718 2.01 28.04 0.93
CA LEU A 718 1.76 27.76 -0.50
C LEU A 718 1.22 26.34 -0.76
N ASP A 719 1.13 25.50 0.28
CA ASP A 719 0.53 24.15 0.24
C ASP A 719 -0.98 24.13 0.54
N VAL A 720 -1.61 25.27 0.81
CA VAL A 720 -3.07 25.40 1.02
C VAL A 720 -3.70 26.48 0.13
N ALA A 721 -4.94 26.28 -0.31
CA ALA A 721 -5.63 27.22 -1.19
C ALA A 721 -5.78 28.64 -0.61
N VAL A 722 -5.75 28.79 0.72
CA VAL A 722 -5.90 30.09 1.41
C VAL A 722 -4.80 31.09 1.05
N ALA A 723 -3.62 30.64 0.60
CA ALA A 723 -2.53 31.52 0.17
C ALA A 723 -2.70 32.12 -1.24
N TYR A 724 -3.82 31.82 -1.92
CA TYR A 724 -4.11 32.17 -3.32
C TYR A 724 -5.37 33.05 -3.43
N SER A 725 -5.21 34.35 -3.17
CA SER A 725 -6.28 35.34 -3.44
C SER A 725 -6.38 35.66 -4.94
N PRO A 726 -7.58 35.84 -5.52
CA PRO A 726 -7.74 36.40 -6.87
C PRO A 726 -7.10 37.78 -7.06
N ASP A 727 -6.96 38.57 -5.98
CA ASP A 727 -6.37 39.91 -5.99
C ASP A 727 -4.82 39.91 -5.94
N ASP A 728 -4.19 38.74 -5.81
CA ASP A 728 -2.73 38.62 -5.72
C ASP A 728 -2.06 38.60 -7.12
N PRO A 729 -1.27 39.63 -7.51
CA PRO A 729 -0.60 39.67 -8.80
C PRO A 729 0.49 38.60 -8.97
N HIS A 730 0.80 37.82 -7.93
CA HIS A 730 1.73 36.70 -7.97
C HIS A 730 1.03 35.33 -7.81
N MET A 731 -0.31 35.27 -7.84
CA MET A 731 -1.09 34.04 -7.69
C MET A 731 -0.62 32.94 -8.65
N GLU A 732 -0.61 33.17 -9.98
CA GLU A 732 -0.21 32.15 -10.95
C GLU A 732 1.26 31.72 -10.79
N ARG A 733 2.16 32.67 -10.50
CA ARG A 733 3.58 32.41 -10.25
C ARG A 733 3.77 31.48 -9.04
N LYS A 734 3.06 31.74 -7.94
CA LYS A 734 3.01 30.85 -6.76
C LYS A 734 2.48 29.45 -7.10
N LYS A 735 1.40 29.35 -7.90
CA LYS A 735 0.79 28.04 -8.27
C LYS A 735 1.79 27.22 -9.09
N ARG A 736 2.35 27.81 -10.14
CA ARG A 736 3.30 27.16 -11.04
C ARG A 736 4.56 26.70 -10.32
N LEU A 737 5.10 27.50 -9.40
CA LEU A 737 6.25 27.12 -8.56
C LEU A 737 5.93 25.91 -7.67
N PHE A 738 4.85 25.96 -6.90
CA PHE A 738 4.45 24.87 -6.01
C PHE A 738 4.27 23.55 -6.79
N TRP A 739 3.55 23.60 -7.91
CA TRP A 739 3.31 22.41 -8.73
C TRP A 739 4.55 21.94 -9.50
N SER A 740 5.50 22.83 -9.82
CA SER A 740 6.80 22.44 -10.38
C SER A 740 7.66 21.67 -9.36
N LEU A 741 7.69 22.13 -8.11
CA LEU A 741 8.35 21.40 -7.01
C LEU A 741 7.69 20.04 -6.78
N GLN A 742 6.35 19.97 -6.85
CA GLN A 742 5.64 18.71 -6.73
C GLN A 742 5.96 17.74 -7.88
N LEU A 743 6.05 18.21 -9.12
CA LEU A 743 6.48 17.38 -10.26
C LEU A 743 7.91 16.84 -10.11
N LEU A 744 8.82 17.62 -9.51
CA LEU A 744 10.16 17.16 -9.15
C LEU A 744 10.13 16.11 -8.02
N GLU A 745 9.29 16.27 -6.98
CA GLU A 745 9.15 15.25 -5.91
C GLU A 745 8.48 13.97 -6.45
N GLN A 746 7.50 14.09 -7.33
CA GLN A 746 6.84 12.99 -8.05
C GLN A 746 7.80 12.21 -8.96
N SER A 747 8.73 12.89 -9.64
CA SER A 747 9.69 12.29 -10.58
C SER A 747 10.96 11.76 -9.88
N TYR A 748 11.62 12.59 -9.06
CA TYR A 748 12.98 12.39 -8.52
C TYR A 748 13.07 12.41 -6.98
N GLY A 749 11.98 12.82 -6.32
CA GLY A 749 11.85 12.90 -4.87
C GLY A 749 11.95 11.58 -4.12
N ARG A 750 11.84 11.64 -2.79
CA ARG A 750 12.10 10.48 -1.93
C ARG A 750 10.94 9.49 -1.96
N GLN A 751 11.22 8.28 -2.43
CA GLN A 751 10.27 7.16 -2.51
C GLN A 751 9.50 6.90 -1.20
N THR A 752 10.14 7.15 -0.04
CA THR A 752 9.52 7.07 1.29
C THR A 752 9.72 8.36 2.11
N GLY A 753 9.46 9.52 1.51
CA GLY A 753 9.59 10.85 2.14
C GLY A 753 8.32 11.34 2.88
N ILE A 754 8.53 12.12 3.95
CA ILE A 754 7.47 12.78 4.75
C ILE A 754 6.86 14.00 4.02
N LEU A 755 7.46 14.43 2.90
CA LEU A 755 7.09 15.65 2.17
C LEU A 755 5.96 15.46 1.15
N ARG A 756 5.36 14.26 1.05
CA ARG A 756 4.23 14.01 0.16
C ARG A 756 2.98 14.73 0.67
N THR A 757 2.44 15.65 -0.12
CA THR A 757 1.05 16.13 -0.01
C THR A 757 0.07 14.93 -0.02
N SER A 758 -1.04 15.00 0.73
CA SER A 758 -1.91 13.84 0.96
C SER A 758 -2.40 13.19 -0.35
N THR A 759 -2.43 11.86 -0.37
CA THR A 759 -3.04 11.06 -1.44
C THR A 759 -4.54 11.31 -1.62
N GLU A 760 -5.19 11.93 -0.64
CA GLU A 760 -6.63 12.27 -0.67
C GLU A 760 -6.92 13.46 -1.60
N ILE A 761 -5.94 14.33 -1.85
CA ILE A 761 -6.06 15.50 -2.76
C ILE A 761 -6.50 15.10 -4.18
N TRP A 762 -6.22 13.86 -4.58
CA TRP A 762 -6.41 13.35 -5.94
C TRP A 762 -7.53 12.33 -6.08
N ARG A 763 -8.07 11.80 -4.97
CA ARG A 763 -9.12 10.77 -5.01
C ARG A 763 -10.50 11.42 -5.02
N PRO A 764 -11.29 11.26 -6.09
CA PRO A 764 -12.68 11.72 -6.11
C PRO A 764 -13.52 10.99 -5.03
N PRO A 765 -14.50 11.66 -4.41
CA PRO A 765 -15.32 11.09 -3.33
C PRO A 765 -16.41 10.14 -3.87
N TYR A 766 -16.05 9.07 -4.57
CA TYR A 766 -17.02 8.07 -5.07
C TYR A 766 -17.69 7.21 -3.97
N PHE A 767 -17.30 7.40 -2.70
CA PHE A 767 -17.98 6.81 -1.54
C PHE A 767 -18.90 7.81 -0.81
N ALA A 768 -18.96 9.08 -1.23
CA ALA A 768 -19.97 10.01 -0.74
C ALA A 768 -21.34 9.62 -1.30
N THR A 769 -22.18 8.99 -0.45
CA THR A 769 -23.61 8.83 -0.76
C THR A 769 -24.28 10.20 -0.91
N ASP A 770 -25.37 10.27 -1.67
CA ASP A 770 -25.95 11.51 -2.25
C ASP A 770 -26.56 12.52 -1.25
N GLY A 771 -26.23 12.43 0.04
CA GLY A 771 -26.51 13.41 1.08
C GLY A 771 -25.26 13.94 1.81
N ASP A 772 -24.05 13.52 1.40
CA ASP A 772 -22.79 13.73 2.14
C ASP A 772 -21.82 14.72 1.44
N GLN A 773 -22.31 15.45 0.42
CA GLN A 773 -21.50 16.40 -0.36
C GLN A 773 -21.19 17.73 0.37
N ASP A 774 -21.92 18.05 1.44
CA ASP A 774 -21.73 19.29 2.21
C ASP A 774 -21.01 19.08 3.55
N SER A 775 -21.05 17.87 4.12
CA SER A 775 -20.30 17.49 5.32
C SER A 775 -18.78 17.42 5.05
N HIS A 776 -18.40 16.80 3.93
CA HIS A 776 -17.01 16.48 3.60
C HIS A 776 -16.14 17.67 3.18
N LYS A 777 -16.73 18.86 2.96
CA LYS A 777 -16.00 20.10 2.61
C LYS A 777 -15.34 20.79 3.81
N ALA A 778 -15.68 20.41 5.04
CA ALA A 778 -15.36 21.19 6.24
C ALA A 778 -14.06 20.79 6.97
N THR A 779 -13.49 19.60 6.71
CA THR A 779 -12.44 19.00 7.56
C THR A 779 -11.07 18.82 6.91
N VAL A 780 -10.93 19.03 5.60
CA VAL A 780 -9.64 19.05 4.90
C VAL A 780 -9.40 20.45 4.36
N PRO A 781 -8.26 21.11 4.64
CA PRO A 781 -7.97 22.43 4.08
C PRO A 781 -7.89 22.32 2.55
N PRO A 782 -8.60 23.18 1.79
CA PRO A 782 -8.73 23.00 0.34
C PRO A 782 -7.37 23.00 -0.36
N SER A 783 -7.21 22.02 -1.25
CA SER A 783 -5.99 21.77 -2.03
C SER A 783 -5.55 23.01 -2.82
N PRO A 784 -4.25 23.31 -2.92
CA PRO A 784 -3.77 24.50 -3.62
C PRO A 784 -4.19 24.44 -5.10
N PRO A 785 -4.80 25.50 -5.66
CA PRO A 785 -5.32 25.49 -7.02
C PRO A 785 -4.23 25.21 -8.07
N MET A 786 -4.61 24.50 -9.15
CA MET A 786 -3.78 24.33 -10.34
C MET A 786 -3.55 25.68 -11.05
N PRO A 787 -2.39 25.89 -11.69
CA PRO A 787 -2.16 27.05 -12.53
C PRO A 787 -3.06 27.00 -13.78
N GLN A 788 -3.35 28.16 -14.34
CA GLN A 788 -4.13 28.27 -15.58
C GLN A 788 -3.28 27.77 -16.76
N ASP A 789 -3.61 26.58 -17.27
CA ASP A 789 -3.03 25.99 -18.48
C ASP A 789 -4.14 25.79 -19.52
N SER A 790 -4.21 26.67 -20.52
CA SER A 790 -5.17 26.61 -21.63
C SER A 790 -4.57 26.01 -22.90
N VAL A 791 -3.31 25.55 -22.86
CA VAL A 791 -2.59 25.09 -24.05
C VAL A 791 -3.18 23.77 -24.55
N GLY A 792 -3.61 23.75 -25.81
CA GLY A 792 -4.28 22.61 -26.44
C GLY A 792 -5.69 22.29 -25.91
N CYS A 793 -6.27 23.14 -25.07
CA CYS A 793 -7.63 22.96 -24.55
C CYS A 793 -8.69 23.30 -25.61
N THR A 794 -9.77 22.53 -25.64
CA THR A 794 -10.93 22.73 -26.54
C THR A 794 -12.10 23.42 -25.84
N ASN A 795 -12.28 23.20 -24.54
CA ASN A 795 -13.29 23.82 -23.69
C ASN A 795 -12.63 24.62 -22.56
N PRO A 796 -13.26 25.70 -22.04
CA PRO A 796 -12.78 26.42 -20.84
C PRO A 796 -12.75 25.61 -19.54
N HIS A 797 -13.19 24.35 -19.57
CA HIS A 797 -13.19 23.40 -18.45
C HIS A 797 -12.27 22.20 -18.67
N ASP A 798 -11.57 22.10 -19.81
CA ASP A 798 -10.59 21.05 -20.02
C ASP A 798 -9.41 21.24 -19.05
N THR A 799 -8.91 20.15 -18.46
CA THR A 799 -7.68 20.20 -17.66
C THR A 799 -6.48 20.19 -18.60
N GLY A 800 -5.78 21.33 -18.70
CA GLY A 800 -4.64 21.50 -19.59
C GLY A 800 -3.51 20.49 -19.41
N ILE A 801 -2.73 20.31 -20.48
CA ILE A 801 -1.82 19.17 -20.64
C ILE A 801 -0.67 19.10 -19.60
N TRP A 802 -0.18 20.24 -19.13
CA TRP A 802 0.82 20.26 -18.05
C TRP A 802 0.18 19.91 -16.70
N ASN A 803 -1.06 20.35 -16.46
CA ASN A 803 -1.82 19.96 -15.28
C ASN A 803 -2.17 18.46 -15.28
N MET A 804 -2.49 17.87 -16.43
CA MET A 804 -2.63 16.42 -16.57
C MET A 804 -1.31 15.67 -16.26
N SER A 805 -0.17 16.26 -16.61
CA SER A 805 1.15 15.68 -16.28
C SER A 805 1.40 15.60 -14.75
N ILE A 806 0.80 16.49 -13.94
CA ILE A 806 0.82 16.42 -12.47
C ILE A 806 0.01 15.21 -11.96
N GLN A 807 -1.17 14.97 -12.55
CA GLN A 807 -2.05 13.86 -12.14
C GLN A 807 -1.38 12.50 -12.41
N PHE A 808 -0.83 12.32 -13.61
CA PHE A 808 -0.03 11.15 -13.94
C PHE A 808 1.23 11.03 -13.06
N GLY A 809 1.89 12.16 -12.79
CA GLY A 809 3.05 12.22 -11.88
C GLY A 809 2.75 11.71 -10.47
N TRP A 810 1.53 11.93 -9.97
CA TRP A 810 1.10 11.38 -8.68
C TRP A 810 1.01 9.85 -8.70
N VAL A 811 0.39 9.25 -9.74
CA VAL A 811 0.33 7.79 -9.91
C VAL A 811 1.74 7.19 -10.06
N TRP A 812 2.60 7.84 -10.84
CA TRP A 812 4.01 7.45 -10.95
C TRP A 812 4.76 7.50 -9.61
N SER A 813 4.47 8.48 -8.75
CA SER A 813 5.04 8.55 -7.40
C SER A 813 4.63 7.35 -6.53
N ASN A 814 3.45 6.77 -6.75
CA ASN A 814 3.00 5.55 -6.08
C ASN A 814 3.68 4.30 -6.67
N VAL A 815 3.91 4.24 -7.99
CA VAL A 815 4.74 3.20 -8.64
C VAL A 815 6.17 3.20 -8.08
N ARG A 816 6.81 4.36 -7.94
CA ARG A 816 8.14 4.46 -7.31
C ARG A 816 8.13 4.05 -5.83
N GLY A 817 6.98 4.15 -5.15
CA GLY A 817 6.75 3.58 -3.82
C GLY A 817 6.72 2.05 -3.84
N TYR A 818 5.92 1.46 -4.74
CA TYR A 818 5.82 0.01 -4.95
C TYR A 818 7.19 -0.63 -5.24
N VAL A 819 8.00 -0.02 -6.12
CA VAL A 819 9.39 -0.47 -6.37
C VAL A 819 10.25 -0.43 -5.10
N SER A 820 10.09 0.59 -4.26
CA SER A 820 10.81 0.69 -2.97
C SER A 820 10.40 -0.41 -1.99
N ASP A 821 9.11 -0.74 -1.90
CA ASP A 821 8.62 -1.81 -1.03
C ASP A 821 9.05 -3.20 -1.54
N CYS A 822 9.04 -3.43 -2.85
CA CYS A 822 9.60 -4.64 -3.46
C CYS A 822 11.10 -4.79 -3.16
N ALA A 823 11.88 -3.71 -3.26
CA ALA A 823 13.30 -3.71 -2.94
C ALA A 823 13.61 -3.92 -1.44
N ARG A 824 12.65 -3.61 -0.56
CA ARG A 824 12.74 -3.77 0.90
C ARG A 824 12.07 -5.05 1.41
N SER A 825 11.73 -5.99 0.53
CA SER A 825 11.06 -7.26 0.86
C SER A 825 9.68 -7.09 1.54
N LYS A 826 8.95 -6.02 1.22
CA LYS A 826 7.62 -5.67 1.78
C LYS A 826 6.45 -5.93 0.81
N MET A 827 6.71 -6.57 -0.33
CA MET A 827 5.69 -6.82 -1.36
C MET A 827 4.56 -7.72 -0.84
N LYS A 828 3.35 -7.16 -0.72
CA LYS A 828 2.08 -7.91 -0.61
C LYS A 828 1.73 -8.56 -1.95
N GLU A 829 0.88 -9.59 -1.95
CA GLU A 829 0.55 -10.28 -3.20
C GLU A 829 -0.26 -9.38 -4.17
N PRO A 830 0.24 -9.13 -5.41
CA PRO A 830 -0.30 -8.09 -6.31
C PRO A 830 -1.68 -8.42 -6.91
N TRP A 831 -2.18 -9.64 -6.73
CA TRP A 831 -3.55 -10.05 -7.09
C TRP A 831 -4.58 -9.85 -5.96
N ARG A 832 -4.18 -9.27 -4.81
CA ARG A 832 -5.09 -8.83 -3.75
C ARG A 832 -5.62 -7.44 -4.06
N HIS A 833 -6.93 -7.20 -3.87
CA HIS A 833 -7.55 -5.90 -4.11
C HIS A 833 -6.96 -4.76 -3.27
N GLU A 834 -6.51 -5.04 -2.04
CA GLU A 834 -5.78 -4.10 -1.16
C GLU A 834 -4.30 -3.89 -1.54
N SER A 835 -3.80 -4.53 -2.60
CA SER A 835 -2.39 -4.41 -3.00
C SER A 835 -2.11 -3.05 -3.62
N MET A 836 -0.87 -2.57 -3.49
CA MET A 836 -0.46 -1.32 -4.15
C MET A 836 -0.54 -1.45 -5.68
N TYR A 837 -0.35 -2.66 -6.24
CA TYR A 837 -0.58 -2.96 -7.65
C TYR A 837 -2.04 -2.69 -8.06
N SER A 838 -3.02 -3.22 -7.31
CA SER A 838 -4.44 -3.01 -7.60
C SER A 838 -4.90 -1.56 -7.38
N MET A 839 -4.42 -0.90 -6.31
CA MET A 839 -4.72 0.52 -6.08
C MET A 839 -4.17 1.41 -7.18
N VAL A 840 -2.90 1.27 -7.56
CA VAL A 840 -2.28 2.08 -8.63
C VAL A 840 -2.97 1.85 -9.98
N LEU A 841 -3.41 0.63 -10.29
CA LEU A 841 -4.18 0.36 -11.51
C LEU A 841 -5.55 1.07 -11.49
N SER A 842 -6.24 1.07 -10.35
CA SER A 842 -7.50 1.80 -10.18
C SER A 842 -7.32 3.32 -10.25
N ASP A 843 -6.29 3.85 -9.59
CA ASP A 843 -5.94 5.28 -9.60
C ASP A 843 -5.54 5.73 -11.04
N LEU A 844 -4.88 4.87 -11.82
CA LEU A 844 -4.55 5.13 -13.24
C LEU A 844 -5.80 5.21 -14.13
N THR A 845 -6.67 4.19 -14.07
CA THR A 845 -7.88 4.14 -14.92
C THR A 845 -8.84 5.29 -14.63
N GLU A 846 -8.90 5.80 -13.40
CA GLU A 846 -9.72 6.97 -13.09
C GLU A 846 -9.14 8.27 -13.66
N ILE A 847 -7.81 8.42 -13.73
CA ILE A 847 -7.17 9.58 -14.39
C ILE A 847 -7.25 9.47 -15.92
N GLU A 848 -7.16 8.27 -16.48
CA GLU A 848 -7.43 7.97 -17.90
C GLU A 848 -8.88 8.33 -18.28
N ASN A 849 -9.85 7.97 -17.43
CA ASN A 849 -11.25 8.37 -17.56
C ASN A 849 -11.44 9.90 -17.51
N ARG A 850 -10.75 10.59 -16.60
CA ARG A 850 -10.75 12.07 -16.46
C ARG A 850 -10.04 12.82 -17.59
N THR A 851 -9.13 12.17 -18.31
CA THR A 851 -8.30 12.83 -19.33
C THR A 851 -9.19 13.40 -20.44
N PRO A 852 -9.17 14.73 -20.69
CA PRO A 852 -9.99 15.36 -21.73
C PRO A 852 -9.76 14.74 -23.11
N LEU A 853 -10.81 14.64 -23.93
CA LEU A 853 -10.72 14.02 -25.26
C LEU A 853 -9.64 14.66 -26.14
N CYS A 854 -9.49 15.99 -26.07
CA CYS A 854 -8.46 16.77 -26.77
C CYS A 854 -7.00 16.40 -26.41
N HIS A 855 -6.77 15.61 -25.36
CA HIS A 855 -5.45 15.15 -24.93
C HIS A 855 -5.24 13.63 -25.10
N ARG A 856 -6.29 12.86 -25.43
CA ARG A 856 -6.19 11.40 -25.61
C ARG A 856 -5.47 11.04 -26.91
N TYR A 857 -4.75 9.92 -26.90
CA TYR A 857 -3.89 9.48 -28.00
C TYR A 857 -4.61 9.45 -29.36
N ASP A 858 -5.77 8.81 -29.41
CA ASP A 858 -6.55 8.61 -30.64
C ASP A 858 -7.12 9.90 -31.24
N HIS A 859 -7.32 10.94 -30.42
CA HIS A 859 -7.85 12.24 -30.86
C HIS A 859 -6.74 13.23 -31.23
N VAL A 860 -5.58 13.13 -30.59
CA VAL A 860 -4.42 13.98 -30.88
C VAL A 860 -3.73 13.55 -32.18
N GLN A 861 -3.78 12.24 -32.50
CA GLN A 861 -3.25 11.62 -33.72
C GLN A 861 -1.76 11.97 -33.96
N PHE A 862 -0.93 11.86 -32.92
CA PHE A 862 0.49 12.26 -32.95
C PHE A 862 1.30 11.62 -34.11
N TYR A 863 0.92 10.42 -34.52
CA TYR A 863 1.56 9.71 -35.63
C TYR A 863 1.36 10.42 -36.99
N GLU A 864 0.24 11.12 -37.20
CA GLU A 864 -0.07 11.92 -38.39
C GLU A 864 0.63 13.30 -38.43
N ARG A 865 1.26 13.74 -37.33
CA ARG A 865 1.87 15.08 -37.22
C ARG A 865 3.24 15.16 -37.90
N THR A 866 3.54 16.32 -38.47
CA THR A 866 4.87 16.67 -39.00
C THR A 866 5.78 17.23 -37.92
N GLY A 867 7.11 17.04 -38.03
CA GLY A 867 8.06 17.62 -37.07
C GLY A 867 8.02 19.16 -37.02
N GLU A 868 7.68 19.81 -38.14
CA GLU A 868 7.49 21.25 -38.23
C GLU A 868 6.32 21.73 -37.33
N GLU A 869 5.15 21.07 -37.37
CA GLU A 869 4.02 21.33 -36.45
C GLU A 869 4.44 21.16 -34.98
N LEU A 870 5.23 20.12 -34.66
CA LEU A 870 5.65 19.85 -33.29
C LEU A 870 6.60 20.93 -32.76
N SER A 871 7.48 21.45 -33.62
CA SER A 871 8.46 22.49 -33.28
C SER A 871 7.86 23.84 -32.89
N TYR A 872 6.64 24.13 -33.37
CA TYR A 872 5.94 25.40 -33.12
C TYR A 872 5.33 25.47 -31.70
N GLU A 873 4.85 24.34 -31.18
CA GLU A 873 4.03 24.28 -29.95
C GLU A 873 4.62 23.28 -28.92
N LEU A 874 5.93 23.35 -28.67
CA LEU A 874 6.64 22.46 -27.73
C LEU A 874 6.03 22.51 -26.31
N SER A 875 5.44 23.66 -25.92
CA SER A 875 4.69 23.88 -24.68
C SER A 875 3.44 23.01 -24.53
N TYR A 876 2.90 22.47 -25.63
CA TYR A 876 1.90 21.39 -25.64
C TYR A 876 2.56 20.01 -25.73
N TRP A 877 3.41 19.84 -26.74
CA TRP A 877 3.83 18.50 -27.20
C TRP A 877 4.73 17.77 -26.22
N VAL A 878 5.61 18.46 -25.49
CA VAL A 878 6.51 17.77 -24.54
C VAL A 878 5.78 17.32 -23.27
N PRO A 879 4.89 18.12 -22.64
CA PRO A 879 3.97 17.62 -21.62
C PRO A 879 3.10 16.46 -22.11
N TRP A 880 2.56 16.54 -23.33
CA TRP A 880 1.78 15.45 -23.92
C TRP A 880 2.60 14.15 -24.06
N LEU A 881 3.83 14.23 -24.59
CA LEU A 881 4.74 13.10 -24.65
C LEU A 881 5.07 12.56 -23.25
N LYS A 882 5.31 13.43 -22.26
CA LYS A 882 5.58 13.00 -20.88
C LYS A 882 4.42 12.19 -20.32
N LEU A 883 3.17 12.57 -20.60
CA LEU A 883 1.97 11.82 -20.22
C LEU A 883 1.96 10.42 -20.85
N GLN A 884 2.15 10.31 -22.18
CA GLN A 884 2.12 9.01 -22.89
C GLN A 884 3.25 8.07 -22.43
N PHE A 885 4.48 8.58 -22.31
CA PHE A 885 5.61 7.83 -21.76
C PHE A 885 5.31 7.36 -20.33
N MET A 886 4.67 8.19 -19.49
CA MET A 886 4.37 7.86 -18.10
C MET A 886 3.25 6.82 -17.95
N TYR A 887 2.18 6.89 -18.75
CA TYR A 887 1.11 5.89 -18.78
C TYR A 887 1.68 4.49 -19.07
N HIS A 888 2.49 4.36 -20.12
CA HIS A 888 3.14 3.08 -20.44
C HIS A 888 4.24 2.70 -19.44
N ALA A 889 4.97 3.66 -18.85
CA ALA A 889 5.95 3.37 -17.80
C ALA A 889 5.30 2.78 -16.53
N ILE A 890 4.16 3.33 -16.09
CA ILE A 890 3.39 2.82 -14.95
C ILE A 890 3.04 1.34 -15.18
N LEU A 891 2.43 1.03 -16.33
CA LEU A 891 2.02 -0.33 -16.67
C LEU A 891 3.21 -1.27 -16.91
N THR A 892 4.33 -0.76 -17.44
CA THR A 892 5.57 -1.54 -17.63
C THR A 892 6.24 -1.88 -16.29
N VAL A 893 6.37 -0.92 -15.37
CA VAL A 893 7.01 -1.15 -14.06
C VAL A 893 6.15 -2.05 -13.18
N LEU A 894 4.83 -1.81 -13.10
CA LEU A 894 3.92 -2.65 -12.32
C LEU A 894 4.03 -4.13 -12.69
N ASN A 895 4.17 -4.41 -14.01
CA ASN A 895 4.19 -5.75 -14.58
C ASN A 895 5.61 -6.33 -14.79
N HIS A 896 6.66 -5.64 -14.33
CA HIS A 896 8.06 -5.99 -14.64
C HIS A 896 8.49 -7.33 -14.00
N PRO A 897 8.83 -8.39 -14.79
CA PRO A 897 8.99 -9.76 -14.30
C PRO A 897 9.96 -9.92 -13.11
N PHE A 898 11.05 -9.15 -13.11
CA PHE A 898 12.04 -9.13 -12.04
C PHE A 898 11.45 -8.88 -10.64
N LEU A 899 10.45 -7.99 -10.49
CA LEU A 899 9.88 -7.66 -9.18
C LEU A 899 9.28 -8.90 -8.51
N TYR A 900 8.52 -9.69 -9.26
CA TYR A 900 7.91 -10.92 -8.76
C TYR A 900 8.93 -12.04 -8.55
N ILE A 901 9.96 -12.14 -9.40
CA ILE A 901 11.05 -13.11 -9.22
C ILE A 901 11.81 -12.81 -7.91
N MET A 902 12.09 -11.53 -7.62
CA MET A 902 12.69 -11.12 -6.34
C MET A 902 11.76 -11.43 -5.16
N ALA A 903 10.47 -11.12 -5.25
CA ALA A 903 9.51 -11.40 -4.17
C ALA A 903 9.36 -12.90 -3.88
N SER A 904 9.33 -13.75 -4.91
CA SER A 904 9.29 -15.22 -4.78
C SER A 904 10.59 -15.80 -4.23
N ARG A 905 11.76 -15.24 -4.60
CA ARG A 905 13.06 -15.59 -3.97
C ARG A 905 13.16 -15.15 -2.50
N GLN A 906 12.55 -14.03 -2.13
CA GLN A 906 12.55 -13.50 -0.75
C GLN A 906 11.52 -14.18 0.15
N ASN A 907 10.41 -14.67 -0.41
CA ASN A 907 9.37 -15.41 0.30
C ASN A 907 9.09 -16.75 -0.41
N PRO A 908 9.72 -17.86 0.04
CA PRO A 908 9.54 -19.19 -0.57
C PRO A 908 8.10 -19.73 -0.55
N ASN A 909 7.20 -19.15 0.26
CA ASN A 909 5.78 -19.51 0.30
C ASN A 909 4.93 -18.71 -0.71
N LEU A 910 5.51 -17.71 -1.40
CA LEU A 910 4.81 -16.89 -2.40
C LEU A 910 4.78 -17.58 -3.77
N ALA A 911 3.85 -18.52 -3.92
CA ALA A 911 3.50 -19.10 -5.22
C ALA A 911 2.74 -18.09 -6.09
N ILE A 912 3.31 -17.69 -7.22
CA ILE A 912 2.68 -16.77 -8.18
C ILE A 912 1.66 -17.53 -9.04
N PRO A 913 0.38 -17.10 -9.13
CA PRO A 913 -0.61 -17.74 -9.99
C PRO A 913 -0.23 -17.65 -11.47
N ASN A 914 -0.26 -18.78 -12.18
CA ASN A 914 0.05 -18.86 -13.62
C ASN A 914 -0.80 -17.90 -14.48
N SER A 915 -2.05 -17.65 -14.10
CA SER A 915 -2.95 -16.69 -14.76
C SER A 915 -2.49 -15.23 -14.59
N PHE A 916 -2.01 -14.87 -13.39
CA PHE A 916 -1.44 -13.56 -13.13
C PHE A 916 -0.10 -13.38 -13.86
N TRP A 917 0.79 -14.37 -13.76
CA TRP A 917 2.09 -14.35 -14.43
C TRP A 917 1.93 -14.18 -15.95
N ARG A 918 1.06 -14.99 -16.59
CA ARG A 918 0.78 -14.86 -18.03
C ARG A 918 0.28 -13.47 -18.40
N ARG A 919 -0.75 -12.95 -17.71
CA ARG A 919 -1.32 -11.62 -18.03
C ARG A 919 -0.29 -10.50 -17.82
N SER A 920 0.52 -10.58 -16.76
CA SER A 920 1.60 -9.62 -16.50
C SER A 920 2.68 -9.68 -17.59
N SER A 921 3.06 -10.87 -18.06
CA SER A 921 3.98 -11.06 -19.18
C SER A 921 3.42 -10.51 -20.50
N GLU A 922 2.12 -10.65 -20.75
CA GLU A 922 1.45 -10.09 -21.94
C GLU A 922 1.40 -8.55 -21.89
N LEU A 923 1.06 -7.96 -20.73
CA LEU A 923 1.01 -6.50 -20.55
C LEU A 923 2.40 -5.83 -20.62
N VAL A 924 3.42 -6.40 -19.97
CA VAL A 924 4.74 -5.76 -19.90
C VAL A 924 5.42 -5.65 -21.27
N VAL A 925 5.28 -6.68 -22.13
CA VAL A 925 5.81 -6.66 -23.51
C VAL A 925 5.08 -5.62 -24.36
N LEU A 926 3.74 -5.53 -24.22
CA LEU A 926 2.92 -4.56 -24.93
C LEU A 926 3.35 -3.12 -24.62
N HIS A 927 3.46 -2.77 -23.34
CA HIS A 927 3.77 -1.39 -22.94
C HIS A 927 5.25 -1.01 -23.11
N ALA A 928 6.19 -1.95 -22.91
CA ALA A 928 7.59 -1.72 -23.27
C ALA A 928 7.78 -1.50 -24.79
N THR A 929 7.01 -2.21 -25.63
CA THR A 929 7.00 -2.00 -27.08
C THR A 929 6.37 -0.65 -27.46
N TRP A 930 5.33 -0.21 -26.75
CA TRP A 930 4.75 1.12 -26.96
C TRP A 930 5.70 2.26 -26.60
N ILE A 931 6.51 2.12 -25.54
CA ILE A 931 7.58 3.09 -25.22
C ILE A 931 8.58 3.19 -26.38
N VAL A 932 8.98 2.05 -26.99
CA VAL A 932 9.87 2.04 -28.16
C VAL A 932 9.24 2.74 -29.36
N ARG A 933 7.92 2.63 -29.57
CA ARG A 933 7.20 3.35 -30.63
C ARG A 933 7.13 4.85 -30.40
N LEU A 934 6.93 5.28 -29.16
CA LEU A 934 6.99 6.70 -28.81
C LEU A 934 8.41 7.25 -29.03
N ILE A 935 9.45 6.48 -28.71
CA ILE A 935 10.85 6.78 -29.04
C ILE A 935 11.05 6.91 -30.55
N ASP A 936 10.57 5.94 -31.34
CA ASP A 936 10.67 5.97 -32.81
C ASP A 936 10.05 7.25 -33.40
N MET A 937 8.81 7.58 -33.02
CA MET A 937 8.13 8.79 -33.52
C MET A 937 8.76 10.10 -33.01
N VAL A 938 9.35 10.10 -31.80
CA VAL A 938 10.10 11.26 -31.28
C VAL A 938 11.38 11.51 -32.07
N VAL A 939 12.10 10.44 -32.45
CA VAL A 939 13.32 10.53 -33.25
C VAL A 939 13.00 10.88 -34.71
N GLU A 940 12.00 10.23 -35.32
CA GLU A 940 11.51 10.53 -36.68
C GLU A 940 11.11 11.99 -36.86
N LYS A 941 10.47 12.57 -35.85
CA LYS A 941 9.93 13.95 -35.88
C LYS A 941 10.84 14.97 -35.17
N GLU A 942 12.09 14.59 -34.91
CA GLU A 942 13.18 15.40 -34.30
C GLU A 942 12.83 16.16 -33.00
N VAL A 943 11.94 15.61 -32.16
CA VAL A 943 11.42 16.33 -30.97
C VAL A 943 12.49 16.41 -29.87
N ARG A 944 12.89 17.65 -29.52
CA ARG A 944 13.92 17.92 -28.49
C ARG A 944 13.37 17.68 -27.09
N LEU A 945 13.80 16.59 -26.45
CA LEU A 945 13.50 16.24 -25.07
C LEU A 945 14.75 16.42 -24.19
N SER A 946 14.60 17.08 -23.05
CA SER A 946 15.71 17.34 -22.11
C SER A 946 15.51 16.75 -20.71
N ASP A 947 14.27 16.43 -20.33
CA ASP A 947 13.93 15.86 -19.02
C ASP A 947 14.49 14.42 -18.87
N PRO A 948 15.37 14.14 -17.87
CA PRO A 948 15.91 12.79 -17.63
C PRO A 948 14.87 11.69 -17.39
N PHE A 949 13.60 12.04 -17.17
CA PHE A 949 12.48 11.11 -17.07
C PHE A 949 12.31 10.26 -18.34
N PHE A 950 12.44 10.86 -19.53
CA PHE A 950 12.29 10.12 -20.80
C PHE A 950 13.40 9.06 -20.95
N ALA A 951 14.64 9.44 -20.62
CA ALA A 951 15.79 8.55 -20.53
C ALA A 951 15.60 7.43 -19.48
N HIS A 952 15.00 7.72 -18.32
CA HIS A 952 14.67 6.72 -17.31
C HIS A 952 13.64 5.70 -17.81
N VAL A 953 12.56 6.17 -18.44
CA VAL A 953 11.53 5.29 -19.01
C VAL A 953 12.09 4.43 -20.15
N ALA A 954 12.97 4.97 -20.99
CA ALA A 954 13.69 4.19 -22.00
C ALA A 954 14.58 3.11 -21.38
N ALA A 955 15.28 3.39 -20.27
CA ALA A 955 16.07 2.39 -19.56
C ALA A 955 15.21 1.28 -18.93
N ILE A 956 14.00 1.60 -18.44
CA ILE A 956 13.03 0.61 -17.93
C ILE A 956 12.47 -0.26 -19.07
N ALA A 957 12.17 0.32 -20.24
CA ALA A 957 11.80 -0.46 -21.42
C ALA A 957 12.96 -1.38 -21.84
N ALA A 958 14.20 -0.90 -21.81
CA ALA A 958 15.39 -1.71 -22.10
C ALA A 958 15.55 -2.90 -21.13
N THR A 959 15.28 -2.77 -19.83
CA THR A 959 15.38 -3.92 -18.91
C THR A 959 14.33 -5.00 -19.18
N VAL A 960 13.14 -4.63 -19.65
CA VAL A 960 12.13 -5.59 -20.13
C VAL A 960 12.59 -6.26 -21.42
N GLN A 961 13.03 -5.48 -22.41
CA GLN A 961 13.46 -6.06 -23.70
C GLN A 961 14.68 -6.98 -23.52
N LEU A 962 15.64 -6.63 -22.67
CA LEU A 962 16.77 -7.47 -22.31
C LEU A 962 16.34 -8.82 -21.69
N TYR A 963 15.29 -8.84 -20.88
CA TYR A 963 14.71 -10.08 -20.34
C TYR A 963 14.16 -10.99 -21.46
N TYR A 964 13.43 -10.42 -22.43
CA TYR A 964 12.87 -11.16 -23.56
C TYR A 964 13.89 -11.49 -24.69
N CYS A 965 15.11 -10.94 -24.66
CA CYS A 965 16.21 -11.36 -25.54
C CYS A 965 16.62 -12.84 -25.39
N CYS A 966 16.15 -13.55 -24.37
CA CYS A 966 16.32 -15.01 -24.23
C CYS A 966 15.03 -15.84 -24.44
N ALA A 967 13.94 -15.22 -24.90
CA ALA A 967 12.66 -15.90 -25.11
C ALA A 967 12.72 -17.04 -26.14
N GLY A 968 11.88 -18.06 -25.93
CA GLY A 968 11.79 -19.22 -26.82
C GLY A 968 11.17 -18.95 -28.20
N ASP A 969 10.44 -17.85 -28.40
CA ASP A 969 9.93 -17.43 -29.71
C ASP A 969 11.01 -16.62 -30.46
N PRO A 970 11.51 -17.09 -31.63
CA PRO A 970 12.50 -16.37 -32.42
C PRO A 970 12.08 -14.97 -32.86
N ARG A 971 10.77 -14.72 -33.06
CA ARG A 971 10.28 -13.39 -33.49
C ARG A 971 10.35 -12.38 -32.37
N LEU A 972 9.80 -12.71 -31.21
CA LEU A 972 9.92 -11.88 -30.00
C LEU A 972 11.40 -11.65 -29.65
N LYS A 973 12.23 -12.71 -29.71
CA LYS A 973 13.67 -12.64 -29.47
C LYS A 973 14.45 -11.76 -30.46
N TYR A 974 14.00 -11.66 -31.71
CA TYR A 974 14.55 -10.69 -32.67
C TYR A 974 14.08 -9.28 -32.34
N LYS A 975 12.77 -9.08 -32.21
CA LYS A 975 12.18 -7.76 -31.91
C LYS A 975 12.74 -7.14 -30.63
N SER A 976 12.83 -7.90 -29.54
CA SER A 976 13.38 -7.38 -28.28
C SER A 976 14.85 -6.96 -28.38
N ARG A 977 15.68 -7.57 -29.25
CA ARG A 977 17.05 -7.10 -29.49
C ARG A 977 17.09 -5.77 -30.24
N VAL A 978 16.21 -5.58 -31.23
CA VAL A 978 16.05 -4.31 -31.97
C VAL A 978 15.51 -3.22 -31.04
N ASP A 979 14.43 -3.50 -30.31
CA ASP A 979 13.80 -2.59 -29.36
C ASP A 979 14.78 -2.18 -28.23
N TYR A 980 15.60 -3.11 -27.73
CA TYR A 980 16.67 -2.82 -26.76
C TYR A 980 17.71 -1.84 -27.32
N ALA A 981 18.17 -2.07 -28.57
CA ALA A 981 19.14 -1.20 -29.22
C ALA A 981 18.58 0.23 -29.41
N LYS A 982 17.31 0.35 -29.81
CA LYS A 982 16.59 1.64 -29.92
C LYS A 982 16.53 2.37 -28.58
N CYS A 983 16.15 1.69 -27.49
CA CYS A 983 16.11 2.29 -26.15
C CYS A 983 17.49 2.81 -25.68
N ARG A 984 18.57 2.04 -25.93
CA ARG A 984 19.93 2.47 -25.59
C ARG A 984 20.38 3.66 -26.43
N GLU A 985 20.13 3.65 -27.74
CA GLU A 985 20.53 4.74 -28.63
C GLU A 985 19.78 6.04 -28.30
N PHE A 986 18.47 5.96 -28.03
CA PHE A 986 17.70 7.10 -27.54
C PHE A 986 18.25 7.64 -26.20
N LEU A 987 18.60 6.77 -25.25
CA LEU A 987 19.24 7.17 -23.99
C LEU A 987 20.60 7.86 -24.22
N ARG A 988 21.34 7.47 -25.26
CA ARG A 988 22.65 8.06 -25.62
C ARG A 988 22.56 9.53 -25.99
N THR A 989 21.44 9.99 -26.58
CA THR A 989 21.26 11.40 -26.98
C THR A 989 21.30 12.37 -25.79
N PHE A 990 20.81 11.94 -24.62
CA PHE A 990 20.79 12.73 -23.38
C PHE A 990 22.15 12.78 -22.66
N ALA A 991 23.10 11.90 -22.99
CA ALA A 991 24.33 11.74 -22.21
C ALA A 991 25.28 12.97 -22.27
N THR A 992 25.15 13.83 -23.28
CA THR A 992 25.95 15.06 -23.45
C THR A 992 25.50 16.21 -22.53
N THR A 993 24.23 16.23 -22.14
CA THR A 993 23.60 17.28 -21.31
C THR A 993 23.28 16.79 -19.89
N SER A 994 23.13 15.47 -19.70
CA SER A 994 22.72 14.82 -18.46
C SER A 994 23.67 13.71 -18.02
N ARG A 995 24.39 13.96 -16.92
CA ARG A 995 25.28 12.98 -16.28
C ARG A 995 24.48 11.84 -15.62
N ALA A 996 23.23 12.10 -15.21
CA ALA A 996 22.30 11.05 -14.77
C ALA A 996 21.98 10.07 -15.91
N CYS A 997 21.73 10.57 -17.13
CA CYS A 997 21.46 9.74 -18.29
C CYS A 997 22.70 8.98 -18.76
N GLU A 998 23.88 9.61 -18.73
CA GLU A 998 25.16 8.92 -18.95
C GLU A 998 25.36 7.77 -17.95
N GLY A 999 25.05 8.00 -16.67
CA GLY A 999 25.05 6.97 -15.63
C GLY A 999 24.16 5.77 -15.97
N LEU A 1000 22.91 6.02 -16.39
CA LEU A 1000 21.99 4.97 -16.84
C LEU A 1000 22.52 4.21 -18.07
N HIS A 1001 23.13 4.90 -19.05
CA HIS A 1001 23.70 4.26 -20.23
C HIS A 1001 24.83 3.28 -19.85
N ARG A 1002 25.75 3.71 -18.98
CA ARG A 1002 26.83 2.86 -18.44
C ARG A 1002 26.28 1.63 -17.69
N ILE A 1003 25.17 1.78 -16.97
CA ILE A 1003 24.50 0.66 -16.28
C ILE A 1003 23.92 -0.34 -17.30
N LEU A 1004 23.22 0.11 -18.35
CA LEU A 1004 22.73 -0.78 -19.42
C LEU A 1004 23.88 -1.48 -20.16
N ASP A 1005 24.99 -0.80 -20.46
CA ASP A 1005 26.17 -1.43 -21.07
C ASP A 1005 26.83 -2.46 -20.15
N GLN A 1006 26.77 -2.26 -18.83
CA GLN A 1006 27.23 -3.25 -17.87
C GLN A 1006 26.27 -4.45 -17.77
N MET A 1007 24.95 -4.21 -17.73
CA MET A 1007 23.95 -5.28 -17.76
C MET A 1007 24.04 -6.12 -19.04
N MET A 1008 24.27 -5.49 -20.20
CA MET A 1008 24.44 -6.19 -21.48
C MET A 1008 25.67 -7.10 -21.48
N ARG A 1009 26.81 -6.64 -20.95
CA ARG A 1009 28.05 -7.45 -20.84
C ARG A 1009 27.90 -8.62 -19.87
N ILE A 1010 27.16 -8.44 -18.78
CA ILE A 1010 26.85 -9.52 -17.82
C ILE A 1010 25.87 -10.53 -18.45
N ALA A 1011 24.87 -10.05 -19.20
CA ALA A 1011 23.93 -10.91 -19.92
C ALA A 1011 24.60 -11.72 -21.04
N SER A 1012 25.58 -11.13 -21.73
CA SER A 1012 26.27 -11.76 -22.88
C SER A 1012 27.38 -12.73 -22.49
N GLY A 1013 28.04 -12.51 -21.35
CA GLY A 1013 29.24 -13.26 -20.94
C GLY A 1013 30.51 -12.92 -21.74
N SER A 1014 30.53 -11.79 -22.45
CA SER A 1014 31.67 -11.35 -23.27
C SER A 1014 31.85 -9.82 -23.19
N GLU A 1015 33.11 -9.37 -23.13
CA GLU A 1015 33.45 -7.94 -23.21
C GLU A 1015 33.20 -7.37 -24.61
N ASN A 1016 33.48 -8.16 -25.65
CA ASN A 1016 33.12 -7.84 -27.03
C ASN A 1016 31.80 -8.54 -27.39
N VAL A 1017 30.74 -7.75 -27.59
CA VAL A 1017 29.43 -8.24 -28.02
C VAL A 1017 29.17 -7.74 -29.44
N ASP A 1018 29.16 -8.67 -30.39
CA ASP A 1018 28.51 -8.44 -31.67
C ASP A 1018 26.99 -8.45 -31.45
N TYR A 1019 26.35 -7.31 -31.69
CA TYR A 1019 24.93 -7.10 -31.41
C TYR A 1019 24.00 -7.86 -32.37
N GLU A 1020 24.46 -8.23 -33.56
CA GLU A 1020 23.62 -8.90 -34.56
C GLU A 1020 23.58 -10.42 -34.34
N THR A 1021 24.75 -11.04 -34.10
CA THR A 1021 24.86 -12.50 -33.95
C THR A 1021 24.51 -13.03 -32.55
N TRP A 1022 24.39 -12.18 -31.53
CA TRP A 1022 24.11 -12.61 -30.15
C TRP A 1022 22.69 -13.21 -29.99
N LEU A 1023 22.62 -14.51 -29.71
CA LEU A 1023 21.39 -15.32 -29.66
C LEU A 1023 21.31 -16.22 -28.39
N PRO A 1024 21.32 -15.64 -27.17
CA PRO A 1024 21.40 -16.39 -25.90
C PRO A 1024 20.20 -17.32 -25.68
N SER A 1025 20.42 -18.53 -25.16
CA SER A 1025 19.36 -19.40 -24.61
C SER A 1025 19.15 -19.22 -23.10
N LYS A 1026 20.06 -18.47 -22.46
CA LYS A 1026 20.05 -18.06 -21.06
C LYS A 1026 20.77 -16.72 -20.95
N ILE A 1027 20.37 -15.88 -20.01
CA ILE A 1027 21.09 -14.63 -19.67
C ILE A 1027 21.28 -14.55 -18.16
N TYR A 1028 22.31 -13.83 -17.72
CA TYR A 1028 22.50 -13.48 -16.32
C TYR A 1028 22.20 -12.00 -16.12
N LEU A 1029 21.33 -11.66 -15.18
CA LEU A 1029 20.98 -10.27 -14.85
C LEU A 1029 21.54 -9.91 -13.48
N SER A 1030 22.27 -8.79 -13.38
CA SER A 1030 22.78 -8.31 -12.08
C SER A 1030 21.63 -7.71 -11.26
N ILE A 1031 21.41 -8.25 -10.05
CA ILE A 1031 20.32 -7.81 -9.17
C ILE A 1031 20.51 -6.34 -8.73
N PRO A 1032 21.71 -5.88 -8.31
CA PRO A 1032 21.94 -4.47 -8.01
C PRO A 1032 21.66 -3.51 -9.18
N LEU A 1033 22.18 -3.80 -10.38
CA LEU A 1033 22.03 -2.89 -11.54
C LEU A 1033 20.56 -2.74 -11.98
N MET A 1034 19.77 -3.81 -11.86
CA MET A 1034 18.33 -3.77 -12.11
C MET A 1034 17.60 -2.87 -11.10
N TRP A 1035 17.96 -2.92 -9.82
CA TRP A 1035 17.43 -2.00 -8.81
C TRP A 1035 17.89 -0.55 -9.04
N ASP A 1036 19.13 -0.34 -9.48
CA ASP A 1036 19.66 1.00 -9.76
C ASP A 1036 18.92 1.67 -10.92
N ILE A 1037 18.52 0.92 -11.96
CA ILE A 1037 17.59 1.42 -12.99
C ILE A 1037 16.20 1.65 -12.40
N LEU A 1038 15.55 0.63 -11.81
CA LEU A 1038 14.15 0.72 -11.39
C LEU A 1038 13.91 1.81 -10.32
N GLN A 1039 14.92 2.16 -9.52
CA GLN A 1039 14.84 3.20 -8.49
C GLN A 1039 15.37 4.58 -8.92
N PHE A 1040 16.05 4.70 -10.07
CA PHE A 1040 16.80 5.89 -10.52
C PHE A 1040 18.00 6.26 -9.61
N ASN A 1041 18.82 5.26 -9.25
CA ASN A 1041 20.04 5.44 -8.46
C ASN A 1041 21.27 5.71 -9.35
N SER A 1042 21.23 6.74 -10.19
CA SER A 1042 22.27 7.08 -11.18
C SER A 1042 23.60 7.63 -10.59
N THR A 1043 23.96 7.24 -9.37
CA THR A 1043 25.15 7.75 -8.66
C THR A 1043 26.45 7.38 -9.37
N ASN A 1044 27.24 8.39 -9.75
CA ASN A 1044 28.51 8.22 -10.47
C ASN A 1044 29.60 7.62 -9.55
N ARG A 1045 29.68 6.27 -9.48
CA ARG A 1045 30.71 5.54 -8.71
C ARG A 1045 32.13 5.71 -9.25
N SER A 1046 32.30 6.35 -10.41
CA SER A 1046 33.57 6.50 -11.14
C SER A 1046 33.99 7.97 -11.30
N ALA A 1047 34.33 8.62 -10.18
CA ALA A 1047 34.90 9.98 -10.17
C ALA A 1047 35.88 10.18 -8.99
N GLY A 1048 37.10 9.66 -9.14
CA GLY A 1048 38.22 9.93 -8.23
C GLY A 1048 38.81 11.33 -8.44
N GLY A 1049 38.00 12.38 -8.25
CA GLY A 1049 38.37 13.78 -8.47
C GLY A 1049 38.16 14.64 -7.22
N ARG A 1050 39.06 15.61 -6.98
CA ARG A 1050 38.90 16.59 -5.90
C ARG A 1050 37.83 17.60 -6.25
N ALA A 1051 36.84 17.74 -5.38
CA ALA A 1051 35.91 18.87 -5.35
C ALA A 1051 35.70 19.29 -3.90
N ASP A 1052 36.50 20.25 -3.44
CA ASP A 1052 36.35 20.89 -2.13
C ASP A 1052 35.19 21.90 -2.19
N GLY A 1053 33.97 21.36 -2.10
CA GLY A 1053 32.70 22.10 -2.23
C GLY A 1053 31.58 21.49 -1.39
N ARG A 1054 31.89 21.03 -0.18
CA ARG A 1054 30.93 20.38 0.72
C ARG A 1054 30.53 21.30 1.88
N LEU A 1055 29.26 21.68 1.94
CA LEU A 1055 28.66 22.33 3.12
C LEU A 1055 28.59 21.42 4.36
N LEU A 1056 28.77 20.10 4.21
CA LEU A 1056 28.76 19.12 5.29
C LEU A 1056 29.90 18.10 5.14
N HIS A 1057 30.53 17.74 6.25
CA HIS A 1057 31.69 16.84 6.29
C HIS A 1057 31.36 15.44 5.71
N SER A 1058 32.38 14.76 5.16
CA SER A 1058 32.22 13.48 4.45
C SER A 1058 31.60 12.35 5.27
N SER A 1059 31.68 12.44 6.61
CA SER A 1059 31.05 11.53 7.57
C SER A 1059 29.52 11.61 7.64
N LEU A 1060 28.89 12.62 7.02
CA LEU A 1060 27.42 12.80 7.00
C LEU A 1060 26.75 12.22 5.74
N ALA A 1061 27.54 11.71 4.78
CA ALA A 1061 27.01 10.90 3.70
C ALA A 1061 26.67 9.49 4.22
N ALA A 1062 25.51 8.95 3.84
CA ALA A 1062 25.14 7.58 4.20
C ALA A 1062 26.13 6.59 3.57
N SER A 1063 26.89 5.89 4.41
CA SER A 1063 27.75 4.79 3.95
C SER A 1063 26.91 3.72 3.27
N ALA A 1064 27.24 3.41 2.02
CA ALA A 1064 26.57 2.36 1.25
C ALA A 1064 26.63 1.03 2.02
N VAL A 1065 25.51 0.30 2.05
CA VAL A 1065 25.44 -0.99 2.75
C VAL A 1065 26.48 -1.94 2.17
N GLY A 1066 27.26 -2.56 3.05
CA GLY A 1066 28.49 -3.27 2.69
C GLY A 1066 28.28 -4.48 1.77
N GLN A 1067 29.33 -4.82 1.03
CA GLN A 1067 29.36 -6.01 0.18
C GLN A 1067 29.18 -7.29 1.01
N GLY A 1068 28.09 -8.01 0.78
CA GLY A 1068 27.91 -9.40 1.21
C GLY A 1068 28.03 -10.33 0.01
N SER A 1069 28.82 -11.41 0.18
CA SER A 1069 28.89 -12.63 -0.67
C SER A 1069 28.61 -12.44 -2.17
N GLU A 1070 29.66 -12.40 -3.00
CA GLU A 1070 29.55 -12.20 -4.45
C GLU A 1070 28.73 -13.27 -5.19
N GLU A 1071 28.60 -14.49 -4.62
CA GLU A 1071 27.95 -15.64 -5.25
C GLU A 1071 26.44 -15.48 -5.53
N ASP A 1072 25.71 -14.60 -4.82
CA ASP A 1072 24.26 -14.38 -5.04
C ASP A 1072 23.93 -13.04 -5.72
N SER A 1073 24.92 -12.41 -6.35
CA SER A 1073 24.81 -11.08 -6.98
C SER A 1073 24.14 -11.08 -8.37
N THR A 1074 23.94 -12.25 -8.98
CA THR A 1074 23.39 -12.41 -10.34
C THR A 1074 22.24 -13.42 -10.38
N LEU A 1075 21.25 -13.12 -11.21
CA LEU A 1075 20.07 -13.94 -11.47
C LEU A 1075 20.25 -14.67 -12.81
N GLU A 1076 20.40 -16.00 -12.78
CA GLU A 1076 20.27 -16.83 -13.99
C GLU A 1076 18.80 -16.78 -14.46
N VAL A 1077 18.57 -16.17 -15.62
CA VAL A 1077 17.26 -16.12 -16.28
C VAL A 1077 17.27 -17.06 -17.48
N ILE A 1078 16.38 -18.05 -17.41
CA ILE A 1078 16.01 -18.90 -18.53
C ILE A 1078 14.55 -18.56 -18.85
N VAL A 1079 14.28 -17.77 -19.89
CA VAL A 1079 12.92 -17.70 -20.45
C VAL A 1079 12.72 -18.95 -21.31
N THR A 1080 12.58 -20.09 -20.62
CA THR A 1080 11.96 -21.29 -21.18
C THR A 1080 10.64 -20.87 -21.84
N THR A 1081 10.34 -21.50 -22.97
CA THR A 1081 9.18 -21.27 -23.85
C THR A 1081 7.95 -20.65 -23.17
N SER A 1082 7.30 -19.69 -23.85
CA SER A 1082 5.92 -19.29 -23.53
C SER A 1082 5.12 -20.56 -23.29
N PRO A 1083 4.56 -20.75 -22.07
CA PRO A 1083 4.66 -22.02 -21.37
C PRO A 1083 4.16 -23.16 -22.25
N GLU A 1084 5.07 -24.09 -22.59
CA GLU A 1084 4.71 -25.36 -23.22
C GLU A 1084 4.00 -26.23 -22.19
N VAL A 1085 2.77 -25.82 -21.85
CA VAL A 1085 1.79 -26.65 -21.19
C VAL A 1085 1.37 -27.71 -22.20
N THR A 1086 2.22 -28.71 -22.35
CA THR A 1086 1.80 -30.06 -22.68
C THR A 1086 0.86 -30.49 -21.55
N VAL A 1087 -0.41 -30.07 -21.64
CA VAL A 1087 -1.42 -30.34 -20.62
C VAL A 1087 -1.58 -31.85 -20.55
N ASN A 1088 -0.95 -32.46 -19.54
CA ASN A 1088 -1.23 -33.82 -19.17
C ASN A 1088 -2.62 -33.85 -18.55
N THR A 1089 -3.64 -33.93 -19.40
CA THR A 1089 -5.06 -33.86 -19.03
C THR A 1089 -5.52 -34.99 -18.08
N ALA A 1090 -4.61 -35.90 -17.70
CA ALA A 1090 -4.79 -36.86 -16.62
C ALA A 1090 -4.56 -36.29 -15.20
N ASP A 1091 -3.82 -35.18 -15.02
CA ASP A 1091 -3.49 -34.62 -13.69
C ASP A 1091 -4.10 -33.23 -13.39
N GLY A 1092 -4.71 -32.58 -14.39
CA GLY A 1092 -5.35 -31.27 -14.22
C GLY A 1092 -4.39 -30.07 -14.21
N GLY A 1093 -3.10 -30.27 -14.50
CA GLY A 1093 -2.11 -29.18 -14.66
C GLY A 1093 -1.47 -28.71 -13.35
N GLN A 1094 -1.32 -29.58 -12.36
CA GLN A 1094 -0.82 -29.21 -11.02
C GLN A 1094 0.71 -29.36 -10.80
N ALA A 1095 1.48 -29.65 -11.85
CA ALA A 1095 2.93 -29.80 -11.73
C ALA A 1095 3.65 -28.45 -11.45
N VAL A 1096 4.23 -28.32 -10.26
CA VAL A 1096 5.05 -27.16 -9.85
C VAL A 1096 6.51 -27.34 -10.31
N PRO A 1097 7.18 -26.33 -10.89
CA PRO A 1097 8.62 -26.36 -11.13
C PRO A 1097 9.39 -26.31 -9.79
N LEU A 1098 9.95 -27.44 -9.36
CA LEU A 1098 10.93 -27.46 -8.28
C LEU A 1098 12.28 -26.90 -8.77
N PRO A 1099 13.00 -26.10 -7.95
CA PRO A 1099 14.32 -25.62 -8.32
C PRO A 1099 15.32 -26.79 -8.42
N LEU A 1100 15.97 -26.93 -9.57
CA LEU A 1100 16.87 -28.05 -9.85
C LEU A 1100 18.20 -27.93 -9.08
N TYR A 1101 18.34 -28.77 -8.05
CA TYR A 1101 19.58 -28.97 -7.31
C TYR A 1101 20.72 -29.45 -8.23
N ARG A 1102 21.87 -28.75 -8.25
CA ARG A 1102 23.02 -29.13 -9.10
C ARG A 1102 23.73 -30.39 -8.56
N SER A 1103 24.15 -31.24 -9.47
CA SER A 1103 25.17 -32.29 -9.25
C SER A 1103 25.94 -32.56 -10.56
N PRO A 1104 27.17 -33.10 -10.50
CA PRO A 1104 28.22 -32.69 -11.44
C PRO A 1104 28.16 -33.36 -12.82
N ALA A 1105 28.75 -32.67 -13.80
CA ALA A 1105 28.71 -33.04 -15.21
C ALA A 1105 29.62 -34.23 -15.57
N THR A 1106 29.14 -35.07 -16.49
CA THR A 1106 29.94 -36.04 -17.25
C THR A 1106 29.83 -35.78 -18.76
N SER A 1107 30.86 -36.17 -19.52
CA SER A 1107 31.26 -35.45 -20.74
C SER A 1107 30.86 -36.07 -22.09
N LYS A 1108 30.87 -35.21 -23.12
CA LYS A 1108 31.22 -35.43 -24.56
C LYS A 1108 30.17 -35.97 -25.55
N ALA A 1109 30.05 -35.19 -26.64
CA ALA A 1109 29.94 -35.60 -28.06
C ALA A 1109 28.63 -36.32 -28.50
N ASN A 1110 28.13 -36.15 -29.73
CA ASN A 1110 28.80 -35.80 -30.99
C ASN A 1110 27.90 -34.94 -31.91
N ALA A 1111 28.45 -34.45 -33.03
CA ALA A 1111 27.69 -33.70 -34.04
C ALA A 1111 27.16 -34.61 -35.16
N ALA A 1112 26.00 -34.25 -35.73
CA ALA A 1112 25.57 -34.63 -37.07
C ALA A 1112 24.57 -33.58 -37.60
N ALA A 1113 24.74 -33.14 -38.85
CA ALA A 1113 23.78 -32.30 -39.54
C ALA A 1113 23.07 -33.14 -40.63
N THR A 1114 21.74 -33.08 -40.66
CA THR A 1114 20.92 -33.63 -41.75
C THR A 1114 19.72 -32.73 -41.99
N SER A 1115 19.26 -32.70 -43.24
CA SER A 1115 18.21 -31.81 -43.75
C SER A 1115 16.86 -32.54 -43.88
N ILE A 1116 15.87 -31.81 -44.42
CA ILE A 1116 14.63 -32.25 -45.09
C ILE A 1116 13.33 -32.13 -44.25
N VAL A 1117 12.25 -31.76 -44.97
CA VAL A 1117 10.84 -31.56 -44.59
C VAL A 1117 10.46 -30.26 -43.88
N ARG A 1118 9.60 -29.46 -44.54
CA ARG A 1118 8.68 -28.51 -43.89
C ARG A 1118 7.49 -29.32 -43.37
N ASP A 1119 7.33 -29.42 -42.05
CA ASP A 1119 6.04 -29.76 -41.45
C ASP A 1119 5.40 -28.51 -40.85
N THR A 1120 4.18 -28.21 -41.25
CA THR A 1120 3.46 -26.98 -40.89
C THR A 1120 2.85 -27.12 -39.51
N LEU A 1121 3.65 -26.89 -38.46
CA LEU A 1121 3.20 -26.88 -37.07
C LEU A 1121 2.22 -25.71 -36.81
N VAL A 1122 0.92 -26.02 -36.91
CA VAL A 1122 -0.17 -25.10 -36.53
C VAL A 1122 -0.28 -25.06 -35.01
N ALA A 1123 0.09 -23.91 -34.42
CA ALA A 1123 0.00 -23.66 -32.98
C ALA A 1123 -1.47 -23.46 -32.52
N PRO A 1124 -1.77 -23.61 -31.22
CA PRO A 1124 -3.12 -23.38 -30.68
C PRO A 1124 -3.59 -21.92 -30.85
N ILE A 1125 -4.91 -21.75 -31.01
CA ILE A 1125 -5.56 -20.47 -31.34
C ILE A 1125 -5.51 -19.44 -30.20
N ASP A 1126 -5.32 -19.85 -28.94
CA ASP A 1126 -5.58 -19.03 -27.75
C ASP A 1126 -4.33 -18.27 -27.21
N SER A 1127 -3.49 -17.75 -28.11
CA SER A 1127 -2.33 -16.92 -27.79
C SER A 1127 -2.47 -15.49 -28.31
N LEU A 1128 -2.69 -14.54 -27.39
CA LEU A 1128 -2.83 -13.11 -27.72
C LEU A 1128 -1.60 -12.56 -28.46
N MET A 1129 -0.40 -13.02 -28.09
CA MET A 1129 0.87 -12.67 -28.77
C MET A 1129 0.82 -12.91 -30.29
N VAL A 1130 0.14 -13.97 -30.74
CA VAL A 1130 0.08 -14.34 -32.17
C VAL A 1130 -1.09 -13.66 -32.88
N ASN A 1131 -2.16 -13.34 -32.15
CA ASN A 1131 -3.40 -12.76 -32.70
C ASN A 1131 -3.45 -11.21 -32.69
N THR A 1132 -2.36 -10.52 -32.37
CA THR A 1132 -2.25 -9.05 -32.48
C THR A 1132 -1.36 -8.66 -33.67
N PRO A 1133 -1.91 -8.39 -34.87
CA PRO A 1133 -1.11 -8.16 -36.09
C PRO A 1133 -0.13 -6.99 -35.97
N TRP A 1134 -0.53 -5.93 -35.26
CA TRP A 1134 0.31 -4.75 -35.05
C TRP A 1134 1.57 -5.04 -34.22
N LEU A 1135 1.62 -6.09 -33.41
CA LEU A 1135 2.84 -6.46 -32.64
C LEU A 1135 3.99 -6.86 -33.58
N TRP A 1136 3.63 -7.29 -34.80
CA TRP A 1136 4.51 -7.83 -35.83
C TRP A 1136 4.57 -6.95 -37.10
N ALA A 1137 4.13 -5.70 -37.01
CA ALA A 1137 4.26 -4.73 -38.09
C ALA A 1137 5.70 -4.21 -38.16
N ASP A 1138 6.45 -4.64 -39.19
CA ASP A 1138 7.78 -4.15 -39.48
C ASP A 1138 7.75 -2.70 -40.00
N SER A 1139 8.68 -1.86 -39.54
CA SER A 1139 9.09 -0.67 -40.29
C SER A 1139 9.76 -1.14 -41.58
N ALA A 1140 9.36 -0.61 -42.73
CA ALA A 1140 9.88 -1.07 -44.02
C ALA A 1140 11.42 -0.93 -44.11
N PRO A 1141 12.13 -1.90 -44.70
CA PRO A 1141 13.59 -1.91 -44.70
C PRO A 1141 14.18 -0.85 -45.64
N LEU A 1142 14.82 0.16 -45.07
CA LEU A 1142 15.78 1.01 -45.79
C LEU A 1142 17.08 0.22 -45.97
N GLY A 1143 17.22 -0.42 -47.13
CA GLY A 1143 18.43 -1.11 -47.56
C GLY A 1143 18.92 -0.60 -48.91
N ASP A 1144 20.23 -0.40 -49.01
CA ASP A 1144 21.05 -0.19 -50.22
C ASP A 1144 20.58 0.84 -51.27
N MET A 1145 21.13 2.05 -51.18
CA MET A 1145 21.50 2.79 -52.40
C MET A 1145 22.73 3.70 -52.22
N GLU A 1146 23.92 3.10 -52.18
CA GLU A 1146 25.13 3.85 -52.59
C GLU A 1146 25.07 4.12 -54.11
N SER A 1147 24.81 5.37 -54.51
CA SER A 1147 25.60 6.11 -55.52
C SER A 1147 24.89 7.35 -56.09
N SER A 1148 25.68 8.24 -56.69
CA SER A 1148 25.30 9.15 -57.79
C SER A 1148 24.42 10.38 -57.49
N LEU A 1149 25.08 11.46 -57.07
CA LEU A 1149 25.06 12.78 -57.73
C LEU A 1149 23.71 13.39 -58.22
N GLY A 1150 23.15 14.30 -57.41
CA GLY A 1150 22.94 15.71 -57.82
C GLY A 1150 21.68 16.14 -58.63
N TYR A 1151 21.07 17.25 -58.17
CA TYR A 1151 20.18 18.19 -58.89
C TYR A 1151 18.97 17.67 -59.68
N ALA A 1152 17.75 18.01 -59.23
CA ALA A 1152 16.95 19.11 -59.82
C ALA A 1152 15.54 19.25 -59.19
N ASN A 1153 14.98 20.46 -59.21
CA ASN A 1153 13.58 20.75 -58.84
C ASN A 1153 12.68 20.78 -60.08
N SER A 1154 11.57 20.02 -60.09
CA SER A 1154 10.25 20.44 -60.61
C SER A 1154 9.23 19.28 -60.63
N GLY A 1155 7.99 19.55 -60.21
CA GLY A 1155 6.80 18.72 -60.49
C GLY A 1155 5.89 19.42 -61.53
N PRO A 1156 4.57 19.13 -61.59
CA PRO A 1156 3.78 18.13 -60.86
C PRO A 1156 2.99 17.17 -61.81
N GLY A 1157 2.28 16.16 -61.27
CA GLY A 1157 1.34 15.37 -62.07
C GLY A 1157 0.74 14.16 -61.34
N GLY A 1158 -0.53 14.27 -60.92
CA GLY A 1158 -1.22 13.34 -60.02
C GLY A 1158 -1.37 11.87 -60.43
N GLY A 1159 -1.61 11.04 -59.42
CA GLY A 1159 -1.98 9.64 -59.51
C GLY A 1159 -2.39 9.14 -58.13
N ASP A 1160 -3.70 9.04 -57.88
CA ASP A 1160 -4.24 8.66 -56.57
C ASP A 1160 -3.89 7.21 -56.21
N ALA A 1161 -3.42 7.00 -54.99
CA ALA A 1161 -3.21 5.68 -54.39
C ALA A 1161 -3.87 5.67 -53.00
N GLU A 1162 -4.89 4.83 -52.82
CA GLU A 1162 -5.67 4.73 -51.58
C GLU A 1162 -4.79 4.24 -50.41
N PHE A 1163 -4.45 5.14 -49.48
CA PHE A 1163 -3.56 4.80 -48.37
C PHE A 1163 -4.33 4.44 -47.09
N SER A 1164 -4.22 3.17 -46.69
CA SER A 1164 -4.44 2.62 -45.35
C SER A 1164 -5.75 2.97 -44.60
N SER A 1165 -6.78 2.14 -44.82
CA SER A 1165 -8.02 2.10 -44.02
C SER A 1165 -7.88 1.38 -42.66
N TRP A 1166 -6.67 1.31 -42.08
CA TRP A 1166 -6.33 0.35 -41.01
C TRP A 1166 -6.42 0.91 -39.57
N TRP A 1167 -6.63 2.21 -39.39
CA TRP A 1167 -6.54 2.88 -38.07
C TRP A 1167 -7.84 2.89 -37.24
N ASN A 1168 -8.96 2.39 -37.78
CA ASN A 1168 -10.26 2.45 -37.12
C ASN A 1168 -10.56 1.20 -36.26
N LEU A 1169 -10.07 1.18 -35.02
CA LEU A 1169 -10.50 0.26 -33.96
C LEU A 1169 -10.68 1.00 -32.62
N GLY A 1170 -11.78 1.74 -32.51
CA GLY A 1170 -12.24 2.30 -31.23
C GLY A 1170 -12.84 1.25 -30.29
N ASN A 1171 -12.88 1.59 -29.00
CA ASN A 1171 -13.34 0.78 -27.86
C ASN A 1171 -12.45 -0.42 -27.49
N LEU A 1172 -11.62 -0.20 -26.46
CA LEU A 1172 -11.21 -1.18 -25.45
C LEU A 1172 -11.73 -0.74 -24.08
#